data_AF-W7G6M0-F1
#
_entry.id   AF-W7G6M0-F1
#
_cell.length_a   1.000
_cell.length_b   1.000
_cell.length_c   1.000
_cell.angle_alpha   90.00
_cell.angle_beta   90.00
_cell.angle_gamma   90.00
#
_symmetry.space_group_name_H-M   'P 1'
#
loop_
_entity.id
_entity.type
_entity.pdbx_description
1 polymer ?
#
loop_
_entity_poly.entity_id
_entity_poly.type
_entity_poly.pdbx_seq_one_letter_code
_entity_poly.pdbx_strand_id
1 'polypeptide(L)'
;MYIYFVDEPEQFYWFVEHFLSVKFRVPKHLKDKNIHNFTPCLNRSWVSEFLKEYEEPFVNPVMKFLDKEQRLFFTYNFGDVEPQGKYTYFPVKEFHKYCILPPLIKTNIKDGESGEFLKYQLNKEEYKVFLSSVGSQMTAIKNLYSTVEDEQRKQLLKVIIENESTNDISVQCPTYNIKLHYTKECANSNNILKCIDEFLRKTCEKKTESKHPSADLCEHLQFLFESLKNPYLDNFKKFMTNSDFTLIKPQSVWNVPIFDIYKPKNYLDSVQNLDTECFKKLNSKNLIFLSFHDDIPNNPYYNVELQEIVKLSTYTYSIFDKLYNFFFVFKKSGAPISPVSVKELSHNITDFSFKEDNSEIQCQNVRKSLDLEVDVETMKGIAAEKLCKIIEKFILTKDDASKPEKSDIHRGFRILCILISTHVEAYNIVRQLLNMESMISLTRYTSLYIHKFFKSVTLLKGNFLYKNNKAIRYSRACSKASLHVPSVLYRRNIYIPETFLSLYLGLSNLVSSNPSSPFFEYAIIEFLVTYYNKGSEKFVLYFISIISVLYINEYYYEQLSCFYPKEFELIKSRMIHPNIVDRILKGIDNLMKSTRYDKMRTMYLDFESSDIFSREKVFTALYNFDSFIKTNEQLKKKNLEEISEIPVQLETSNDGIGYRKQDVLYETDKPQTMDEASYEETVDEDAHHVNEKQHSAHFLDAIAEKDILEEKTKDQDLEIELYKYMGPLKEQSKSTSAASTSNELSGSEGPSTESTSTGNQGEDKTTDNTYKEMEELEEAEGTSNLKKGLEFYKSSLKRDQLDKEKPKKKKSKRKKKRDSSSDRILLEESKTFTSENEL
;
A
#
# COMPACT_ATOMS: atom_id res chain seq x y z
N MET A 1 -8.41 -17.86 -10.82
CA MET A 1 -8.24 -16.45 -11.24
C MET A 1 -7.94 -16.44 -12.73
N TYR A 2 -8.86 -15.91 -13.54
CA TYR A 2 -8.72 -15.79 -15.00
C TYR A 2 -8.62 -14.31 -15.40
N ILE A 3 -7.83 -14.00 -16.44
CA ILE A 3 -7.60 -12.65 -16.98
C ILE A 3 -8.06 -12.64 -18.44
N TYR A 4 -8.84 -11.64 -18.86
CA TYR A 4 -9.31 -11.53 -20.25
C TYR A 4 -8.36 -10.65 -21.05
N PHE A 5 -7.52 -11.24 -21.92
CA PHE A 5 -6.54 -10.44 -22.67
C PHE A 5 -7.13 -9.72 -23.88
N VAL A 6 -8.13 -10.31 -24.54
CA VAL A 6 -8.71 -9.77 -25.78
C VAL A 6 -9.71 -8.65 -25.49
N ASP A 7 -10.59 -8.85 -24.52
CA ASP A 7 -11.68 -7.91 -24.20
C ASP A 7 -11.21 -6.79 -23.26
N GLU A 8 -10.14 -6.99 -22.50
CA GLU A 8 -9.59 -6.03 -21.54
C GLU A 8 -8.06 -5.84 -21.74
N PRO A 9 -7.63 -5.05 -22.75
CA PRO A 9 -6.21 -4.89 -23.11
C PRO A 9 -5.32 -4.38 -21.96
N GLU A 10 -5.88 -3.63 -21.02
CA GLU A 10 -5.16 -3.19 -19.82
C GLU A 10 -4.66 -4.35 -18.95
N GLN A 11 -5.40 -5.45 -18.89
CA GLN A 11 -5.04 -6.62 -18.11
C GLN A 11 -3.91 -7.41 -18.78
N PHE A 12 -3.88 -7.41 -20.12
CA PHE A 12 -2.75 -7.94 -20.89
C PHE A 12 -1.45 -7.21 -20.55
N TYR A 13 -1.44 -5.87 -20.61
CA TYR A 13 -0.25 -5.09 -20.27
C TYR A 13 0.16 -5.25 -18.80
N TRP A 14 -0.80 -5.34 -17.88
CA TRP A 14 -0.52 -5.66 -16.48
C TRP A 14 0.18 -7.02 -16.33
N PHE A 15 -0.27 -8.04 -17.05
CA PHE A 15 0.33 -9.38 -17.03
C PHE A 15 1.73 -9.37 -17.67
N VAL A 16 1.93 -8.61 -18.74
CA VAL A 16 3.23 -8.39 -19.36
C VAL A 16 4.19 -7.71 -18.38
N GLU A 17 3.78 -6.63 -17.71
CA GLU A 17 4.60 -5.85 -16.78
C GLU A 17 5.05 -6.68 -15.57
N HIS A 18 4.14 -7.45 -14.97
CA HIS A 18 4.41 -8.12 -13.68
C HIS A 18 4.92 -9.56 -13.82
N PHE A 19 4.64 -10.24 -14.93
CA PHE A 19 4.94 -11.67 -15.10
C PHE A 19 5.78 -11.98 -16.34
N LEU A 20 5.35 -11.58 -17.55
CA LEU A 20 6.02 -12.06 -18.79
C LEU A 20 7.35 -11.37 -19.10
N SER A 21 7.48 -10.08 -18.77
CA SER A 21 8.68 -9.29 -19.05
C SER A 21 9.73 -9.34 -17.92
N VAL A 22 9.39 -9.97 -16.80
CA VAL A 22 10.25 -10.11 -15.63
C VAL A 22 10.95 -11.46 -15.67
N LYS A 23 12.22 -11.50 -15.25
CA LYS A 23 12.95 -12.76 -15.10
C LYS A 23 12.32 -13.62 -14.00
N PHE A 24 12.10 -14.90 -14.29
CA PHE A 24 11.42 -15.79 -13.36
C PHE A 24 12.21 -15.99 -12.06
N ARG A 25 11.52 -15.82 -10.93
CA ARG A 25 12.02 -16.08 -9.58
C ARG A 25 10.93 -16.78 -8.78
N VAL A 26 11.28 -17.91 -8.15
CA VAL A 26 10.33 -18.70 -7.36
C VAL A 26 9.82 -17.91 -6.14
N PRO A 27 8.50 -17.68 -6.02
CA PRO A 27 7.90 -17.07 -4.85
C PRO A 27 8.10 -17.90 -3.58
N LYS A 28 8.20 -17.26 -2.42
CA LYS A 28 8.45 -17.95 -1.13
C LYS A 28 7.46 -19.10 -0.87
N HIS A 29 6.17 -18.89 -1.13
CA HIS A 29 5.11 -19.88 -0.87
C HIS A 29 5.08 -21.08 -1.84
N LEU A 30 5.89 -21.04 -2.91
CA LEU A 30 6.04 -22.16 -3.86
C LEU A 30 7.38 -22.87 -3.70
N LYS A 31 8.30 -22.38 -2.85
CA LYS A 31 9.61 -23.00 -2.66
C LYS A 31 9.51 -24.41 -2.06
N ASP A 32 8.52 -24.64 -1.21
CA ASP A 32 8.37 -25.90 -0.47
C ASP A 32 7.37 -26.88 -1.12
N LYS A 33 6.75 -26.49 -2.26
CA LYS A 33 5.80 -27.34 -2.98
C LYS A 33 6.54 -28.13 -4.06
N ASN A 34 6.88 -29.39 -3.77
CA ASN A 34 7.53 -30.35 -4.69
C ASN A 34 6.69 -30.74 -5.95
N ILE A 35 5.64 -29.99 -6.27
CA ILE A 35 4.67 -30.37 -7.31
C ILE A 35 5.22 -30.07 -8.72
N HIS A 36 6.11 -29.09 -8.88
CA HIS A 36 6.68 -28.71 -10.18
C HIS A 36 8.17 -28.39 -10.10
N ASN A 37 8.95 -28.89 -11.07
CA ASN A 37 10.35 -28.52 -11.23
C ASN A 37 10.47 -27.19 -11.97
N PHE A 38 10.74 -26.10 -11.24
CA PHE A 38 10.92 -24.77 -11.81
C PHE A 38 12.33 -24.50 -12.34
N THR A 39 13.30 -25.41 -12.19
CA THR A 39 14.68 -25.15 -12.59
C THR A 39 14.86 -24.73 -14.07
N PRO A 40 14.11 -25.26 -15.05
CA PRO A 40 14.31 -24.90 -16.46
C PRO A 40 13.88 -23.46 -16.82
N CYS A 41 13.03 -22.85 -16.01
CA CYS A 41 12.47 -21.51 -16.27
C CYS A 41 13.16 -20.39 -15.47
N LEU A 42 14.01 -20.72 -14.48
CA LEU A 42 14.70 -19.75 -13.63
C LEU A 42 15.52 -18.75 -14.45
N ASN A 43 15.46 -17.47 -14.05
CA ASN A 43 16.24 -16.35 -14.61
C ASN A 43 15.96 -16.02 -16.09
N ARG A 44 14.92 -16.60 -16.69
CA ARG A 44 14.47 -16.35 -18.06
C ARG A 44 13.29 -15.38 -18.08
N SER A 45 13.17 -14.57 -19.13
CA SER A 45 12.04 -13.65 -19.34
C SER A 45 11.41 -13.92 -20.71
N TRP A 46 10.11 -14.23 -20.71
CA TRP A 46 9.40 -14.70 -21.90
C TRP A 46 9.41 -13.67 -23.03
N VAL A 47 9.11 -12.40 -22.72
CA VAL A 47 9.07 -11.33 -23.74
C VAL A 47 10.42 -11.15 -24.43
N SER A 48 11.54 -11.27 -23.70
CA SER A 48 12.87 -11.10 -24.28
C SER A 48 13.30 -12.26 -25.17
N GLU A 49 12.78 -13.47 -24.92
CA GLU A 49 13.04 -14.65 -25.76
C GLU A 49 12.14 -14.59 -27.00
N PHE A 50 10.86 -14.27 -26.81
CA PHE A 50 9.88 -14.11 -27.88
C PHE A 50 10.31 -13.09 -28.94
N LEU A 51 10.72 -11.89 -28.51
CA LEU A 51 11.17 -10.81 -29.41
C LEU A 51 12.55 -11.07 -30.06
N LYS A 52 13.29 -12.10 -29.62
CA LYS A 52 14.55 -12.53 -30.25
C LYS A 52 14.32 -13.62 -31.28
N GLU A 53 13.40 -14.54 -30.98
CA GLU A 53 13.08 -15.68 -31.84
C GLU A 53 12.29 -15.26 -33.08
N TYR A 54 11.36 -14.30 -32.91
CA TYR A 54 10.44 -13.87 -33.96
C TYR A 54 10.62 -12.39 -34.29
N GLU A 55 10.37 -12.03 -35.55
CA GLU A 55 10.12 -10.63 -35.90
C GLU A 55 8.86 -10.15 -35.16
N GLU A 56 8.94 -8.98 -34.51
CA GLU A 56 7.88 -8.50 -33.60
C GLU A 56 6.52 -8.42 -34.32
N PRO A 57 5.55 -9.29 -33.97
CA PRO A 57 4.24 -9.26 -34.58
C PRO A 57 3.39 -8.12 -33.99
N PHE A 58 2.27 -7.83 -34.64
CA PHE A 58 1.23 -7.02 -34.02
C PHE A 58 0.76 -7.63 -32.69
N VAL A 59 0.31 -6.78 -31.76
CA VAL A 59 -0.07 -7.18 -30.41
C VAL A 59 -1.32 -8.07 -30.40
N ASN A 60 -2.28 -7.80 -31.29
CA ASN A 60 -3.56 -8.54 -31.34
C ASN A 60 -3.38 -10.06 -31.54
N PRO A 61 -2.55 -10.54 -32.49
CA PRO A 61 -2.18 -11.95 -32.58
C PRO A 61 -1.62 -12.54 -31.27
N VAL A 62 -0.73 -11.82 -30.60
CA VAL A 62 -0.10 -12.27 -29.34
C VAL A 62 -1.13 -12.38 -28.22
N MET A 63 -2.01 -11.39 -28.09
CA MET A 63 -3.11 -11.42 -27.10
C MET A 63 -4.05 -12.60 -27.34
N LYS A 64 -4.47 -12.84 -28.59
CA LYS A 64 -5.34 -13.97 -28.95
C LYS A 64 -4.68 -15.32 -28.69
N PHE A 65 -3.39 -15.44 -28.98
CA PHE A 65 -2.63 -16.66 -28.73
C PHE A 65 -2.55 -16.96 -27.23
N LEU A 66 -2.17 -15.97 -26.41
CA LEU A 66 -2.07 -16.12 -24.96
C LEU A 66 -3.43 -16.39 -24.32
N ASP A 67 -4.51 -15.75 -24.81
CA ASP A 67 -5.87 -16.00 -24.31
C ASP A 67 -6.28 -17.45 -24.58
N LYS A 68 -6.01 -17.95 -25.80
CA LYS A 68 -6.28 -19.35 -26.18
C LYS A 68 -5.52 -20.34 -25.29
N GLU A 69 -4.22 -20.15 -25.10
CA GLU A 69 -3.40 -21.01 -24.23
C GLU A 69 -3.89 -20.96 -22.77
N GLN A 70 -4.27 -19.77 -22.29
CA GLN A 70 -4.83 -19.62 -20.95
C GLN A 70 -6.19 -20.33 -20.80
N ARG A 71 -7.07 -20.29 -21.82
CA ARG A 71 -8.33 -21.05 -21.82
C ARG A 71 -8.09 -22.54 -21.73
N LEU A 72 -7.15 -23.07 -22.52
CA LEU A 72 -6.78 -24.48 -22.50
C LEU A 72 -6.22 -24.87 -21.12
N PHE A 73 -5.32 -24.06 -20.56
CA PHE A 73 -4.78 -24.27 -19.21
C PHE A 73 -5.85 -24.22 -18.12
N PHE A 74 -6.80 -23.29 -18.22
CA PHE A 74 -7.90 -23.16 -17.25
C PHE A 74 -8.83 -24.37 -17.32
N THR A 75 -9.25 -24.75 -18.53
CA THR A 75 -10.13 -25.91 -18.75
C THR A 75 -9.47 -27.21 -18.27
N TYR A 76 -8.17 -27.38 -18.52
CA TYR A 76 -7.41 -28.55 -18.07
C TYR A 76 -7.39 -28.70 -16.53
N ASN A 77 -7.28 -27.59 -15.79
CA ASN A 77 -7.16 -27.63 -14.33
C ASN A 77 -8.48 -27.54 -13.59
N PHE A 78 -9.46 -26.81 -14.12
CA PHE A 78 -10.72 -26.49 -13.45
C PHE A 78 -11.95 -27.12 -14.13
N GLY A 79 -11.76 -27.89 -15.21
CA GLY A 79 -12.85 -28.48 -16.00
C GLY A 79 -13.63 -27.43 -16.78
N ASP A 80 -14.91 -27.69 -17.01
CA ASP A 80 -15.81 -26.83 -17.82
C ASP A 80 -16.39 -25.64 -17.04
N VAL A 81 -15.74 -25.21 -15.96
CA VAL A 81 -16.15 -23.98 -15.26
C VAL A 81 -15.88 -22.80 -16.18
N GLU A 82 -16.87 -21.94 -16.40
CA GLU A 82 -16.64 -20.73 -17.17
C GLU A 82 -15.62 -19.83 -16.46
N PRO A 83 -14.63 -19.29 -17.20
CA PRO A 83 -13.65 -18.41 -16.60
C PRO A 83 -14.36 -17.17 -16.06
N GLN A 84 -14.27 -16.92 -14.75
CA GLN A 84 -14.71 -15.67 -14.17
C GLN A 84 -13.66 -14.59 -14.39
N GLY A 85 -14.08 -13.49 -15.02
CA GLY A 85 -13.24 -12.36 -15.35
C GLY A 85 -12.81 -11.53 -14.15
N LYS A 86 -12.08 -10.46 -14.47
CA LYS A 86 -11.75 -9.41 -13.51
C LYS A 86 -12.60 -8.19 -13.73
N TYR A 87 -13.00 -7.58 -12.63
CA TYR A 87 -13.90 -6.43 -12.62
C TYR A 87 -13.22 -5.19 -12.08
N THR A 88 -13.75 -4.05 -12.49
CA THR A 88 -13.50 -2.76 -11.85
C THR A 88 -14.58 -2.50 -10.83
N TYR A 89 -14.17 -2.10 -9.63
CA TYR A 89 -15.05 -1.90 -8.47
C TYR A 89 -15.32 -0.41 -8.28
N PHE A 90 -16.60 -0.04 -8.30
CA PHE A 90 -17.07 1.27 -7.90
C PHE A 90 -17.84 1.13 -6.57
N PRO A 91 -17.22 1.51 -5.44
CA PRO A 91 -17.86 1.42 -4.14
C PRO A 91 -18.92 2.53 -4.00
N VAL A 92 -20.13 2.14 -3.64
CA VAL A 92 -21.25 3.05 -3.37
C VAL A 92 -21.97 2.63 -2.09
N LYS A 93 -22.32 3.60 -1.24
CA LYS A 93 -22.92 3.34 0.09
C LYS A 93 -24.28 4.00 0.28
N GLU A 94 -24.47 5.18 -0.31
CA GLU A 94 -25.55 6.10 0.00
C GLU A 94 -26.35 6.48 -1.25
N PHE A 95 -27.66 6.55 -1.09
CA PHE A 95 -28.58 7.26 -1.96
C PHE A 95 -29.09 8.49 -1.20
N HIS A 96 -28.82 9.70 -1.71
CA HIS A 96 -28.94 10.93 -0.93
C HIS A 96 -28.17 10.81 0.40
N LYS A 97 -28.85 10.67 1.53
CA LYS A 97 -28.25 10.35 2.85
C LYS A 97 -28.74 9.00 3.43
N TYR A 98 -29.55 8.26 2.68
CA TYR A 98 -30.04 6.94 3.09
C TYR A 98 -29.04 5.85 2.68
N CYS A 99 -28.90 4.81 3.49
CA CYS A 99 -28.07 3.66 3.15
C CYS A 99 -28.73 2.82 2.04
N ILE A 100 -27.96 2.42 1.04
CA ILE A 100 -28.44 1.50 -0.01
C ILE A 100 -28.64 0.09 0.57
N LEU A 101 -27.69 -0.34 1.40
CA LEU A 101 -27.74 -1.59 2.14
C LEU A 101 -28.23 -1.35 3.57
N PRO A 102 -28.87 -2.33 4.22
CA PRO A 102 -29.30 -2.21 5.62
C PRO A 102 -28.16 -1.72 6.53
N PRO A 103 -28.35 -0.64 7.31
CA PRO A 103 -27.27 -0.01 8.07
C PRO A 103 -26.76 -0.86 9.24
N LEU A 104 -25.52 -0.61 9.64
CA LEU A 104 -24.95 -1.04 10.91
C LEU A 104 -24.99 0.13 11.89
N ILE A 105 -25.73 0.00 12.98
CA ILE A 105 -25.75 0.98 14.08
C ILE A 105 -24.55 0.66 14.99
N LYS A 106 -23.74 1.67 15.26
CA LYS A 106 -22.63 1.60 16.21
C LYS A 106 -22.87 2.58 17.34
N THR A 107 -22.51 2.16 18.54
CA THR A 107 -22.62 2.99 19.75
C THR A 107 -21.30 3.03 20.50
N ASN A 108 -21.12 4.00 21.39
CA ASN A 108 -19.98 4.08 22.29
C ASN A 108 -20.13 3.20 23.55
N ILE A 109 -21.20 2.42 23.67
CA ILE A 109 -21.44 1.48 24.77
C ILE A 109 -20.48 0.31 24.62
N LYS A 110 -19.72 -0.02 25.68
CA LYS A 110 -18.90 -1.23 25.70
C LYS A 110 -19.75 -2.43 26.01
N ASP A 111 -19.65 -3.45 25.18
CA ASP A 111 -20.21 -4.77 25.42
C ASP A 111 -19.44 -5.43 26.57
N GLY A 112 -20.17 -5.86 27.60
CA GLY A 112 -19.61 -6.30 28.88
C GLY A 112 -18.76 -7.57 28.78
N GLU A 113 -19.00 -8.41 27.77
CA GLU A 113 -18.24 -9.66 27.56
C GLU A 113 -17.03 -9.52 26.65
N SER A 114 -17.11 -8.68 25.60
CA SER A 114 -16.07 -8.58 24.56
C SER A 114 -15.15 -7.37 24.73
N GLY A 115 -15.57 -6.35 25.48
CA GLY A 115 -14.88 -5.06 25.58
C GLY A 115 -14.93 -4.23 24.28
N GLU A 116 -15.57 -4.74 23.23
CA GLU A 116 -15.82 -4.01 22.00
C GLU A 116 -17.03 -3.07 22.15
N PHE A 117 -17.11 -2.07 21.30
CA PHE A 117 -18.30 -1.23 21.19
C PHE A 117 -19.48 -2.03 20.63
N LEU A 118 -20.66 -1.85 21.21
CA LEU A 118 -21.90 -2.52 20.83
C LEU A 118 -22.30 -2.13 19.40
N LYS A 119 -22.62 -3.15 18.59
CA LYS A 119 -23.00 -3.01 17.18
C LYS A 119 -24.33 -3.70 16.94
N TYR A 120 -25.24 -3.05 16.20
CA TYR A 120 -26.53 -3.61 15.81
C TYR A 120 -26.70 -3.56 14.29
N GLN A 121 -26.67 -4.71 13.62
CA GLN A 121 -26.90 -4.81 12.18
C GLN A 121 -28.39 -4.90 11.90
N LEU A 122 -28.94 -3.93 11.17
CA LEU A 122 -30.35 -3.96 10.74
C LEU A 122 -30.57 -5.01 9.66
N ASN A 123 -31.70 -5.71 9.72
CA ASN A 123 -32.20 -6.54 8.62
C ASN A 123 -33.12 -5.71 7.68
N LYS A 124 -33.63 -6.30 6.59
CA LYS A 124 -34.47 -5.56 5.61
C LYS A 124 -35.78 -5.03 6.22
N GLU A 125 -36.51 -5.84 6.99
CA GLU A 125 -37.79 -5.44 7.58
C GLU A 125 -37.61 -4.36 8.65
N GLU A 126 -36.60 -4.54 9.50
CA GLU A 126 -36.18 -3.55 10.49
C GLU A 126 -35.76 -2.23 9.85
N TYR A 127 -35.03 -2.29 8.72
CA TYR A 127 -34.62 -1.10 8.01
C TYR A 127 -35.81 -0.35 7.39
N LYS A 128 -36.84 -1.08 6.92
CA LYS A 128 -38.09 -0.45 6.45
C LYS A 128 -38.77 0.35 7.57
N VAL A 129 -38.84 -0.20 8.78
CA VAL A 129 -39.35 0.54 9.96
C VAL A 129 -38.47 1.75 10.26
N PHE A 130 -37.15 1.59 10.25
CA PHE A 130 -36.20 2.68 10.46
C PHE A 130 -36.44 3.86 9.49
N LEU A 131 -36.57 3.57 8.19
CA LEU A 131 -36.80 4.56 7.14
C LEU A 131 -38.15 5.30 7.27
N SER A 132 -39.19 4.60 7.73
CA SER A 132 -40.54 5.15 7.90
C SER A 132 -40.69 6.10 9.09
N SER A 133 -39.75 6.06 10.03
CA SER A 133 -39.78 6.88 11.25
C SER A 133 -39.54 8.36 10.92
N VAL A 134 -40.14 9.28 11.68
CA VAL A 134 -39.97 10.74 11.55
C VAL A 134 -39.16 11.26 12.75
N GLY A 135 -38.19 12.15 12.49
CA GLY A 135 -37.29 12.70 13.50
C GLY A 135 -35.84 12.18 13.39
N SER A 136 -35.09 12.29 14.49
CA SER A 136 -33.68 11.90 14.58
C SER A 136 -33.45 10.38 14.49
N GLN A 137 -32.20 9.96 14.27
CA GLN A 137 -31.79 8.55 14.29
C GLN A 137 -32.22 7.82 15.57
N MET A 138 -32.21 8.51 16.72
CA MET A 138 -32.66 7.95 18.00
C MET A 138 -34.16 7.65 18.02
N THR A 139 -34.97 8.54 17.43
CA THR A 139 -36.42 8.29 17.32
C THR A 139 -36.73 7.08 16.44
N ALA A 140 -35.95 6.89 15.37
CA ALA A 140 -36.07 5.72 14.52
C ALA A 140 -35.71 4.42 15.27
N ILE A 141 -34.71 4.44 16.15
CA ILE A 141 -34.33 3.31 17.01
C ILE A 141 -35.43 3.01 18.04
N LYS A 142 -36.04 4.02 18.65
CA LYS A 142 -37.18 3.86 19.58
C LYS A 142 -38.38 3.21 18.89
N ASN A 143 -38.69 3.63 17.67
CA ASN A 143 -39.75 3.01 16.88
C ASN A 143 -39.43 1.55 16.51
N LEU A 144 -38.16 1.28 16.18
CA LEU A 144 -37.67 -0.08 15.94
C LEU A 144 -37.84 -0.98 17.16
N TYR A 145 -37.49 -0.51 18.36
CA TYR A 145 -37.68 -1.25 19.59
C TYR A 145 -39.15 -1.63 19.84
N SER A 146 -40.08 -0.75 19.46
CA SER A 146 -41.52 -1.00 19.64
C SER A 146 -42.11 -2.04 18.68
N THR A 147 -41.43 -2.32 17.57
CA THR A 147 -41.93 -3.16 16.46
C THR A 147 -41.19 -4.50 16.33
N VAL A 148 -39.98 -4.63 16.86
CA VAL A 148 -39.21 -5.89 16.83
C VAL A 148 -39.83 -6.92 17.79
N GLU A 149 -40.12 -8.11 17.26
CA GLU A 149 -40.69 -9.25 18.01
C GLU A 149 -39.60 -10.17 18.61
N ASP A 150 -38.39 -10.19 18.04
CA ASP A 150 -37.29 -11.01 18.53
C ASP A 150 -36.73 -10.46 19.85
N GLU A 151 -36.95 -11.18 20.94
CA GLU A 151 -36.56 -10.80 22.30
C GLU A 151 -35.05 -10.53 22.45
N GLN A 152 -34.16 -11.28 21.77
CA GLN A 152 -32.71 -11.08 21.90
C GLN A 152 -32.28 -9.78 21.22
N ARG A 153 -32.82 -9.51 20.03
CA ARG A 153 -32.54 -8.28 19.28
C ARG A 153 -33.16 -7.06 19.95
N LYS A 154 -34.36 -7.23 20.53
CA LYS A 154 -35.07 -6.21 21.29
C LYS A 154 -34.33 -5.82 22.56
N GLN A 155 -33.72 -6.77 23.27
CA GLN A 155 -32.84 -6.49 24.42
C GLN A 155 -31.63 -5.64 24.02
N LEU A 156 -31.03 -5.92 22.86
CA LEU A 156 -29.89 -5.14 22.35
C LEU A 156 -30.29 -3.68 22.06
N LEU A 157 -31.47 -3.46 21.46
CA LEU A 157 -32.02 -2.12 21.22
C LEU A 157 -32.41 -1.40 22.53
N LYS A 158 -32.89 -2.15 23.53
CA LYS A 158 -33.21 -1.62 24.87
C LYS A 158 -32.00 -0.98 25.52
N VAL A 159 -30.85 -1.66 25.50
CA VAL A 159 -29.58 -1.16 26.04
C VAL A 159 -29.14 0.14 25.35
N ILE A 160 -29.39 0.26 24.04
CA ILE A 160 -29.08 1.47 23.27
C ILE A 160 -29.96 2.65 23.69
N ILE A 161 -31.26 2.41 23.93
CA ILE A 161 -32.23 3.44 24.32
C ILE A 161 -32.04 3.88 25.77
N GLU A 162 -31.79 2.95 26.69
CA GLU A 162 -31.63 3.24 28.13
C GLU A 162 -30.42 4.13 28.44
N ASN A 163 -29.43 4.18 27.56
CA ASN A 163 -28.22 5.00 27.70
C ASN A 163 -28.23 6.26 26.81
N GLU A 164 -29.40 6.72 26.33
CA GLU A 164 -29.59 7.86 25.41
C GLU A 164 -28.83 9.14 25.81
N SER A 165 -28.71 9.46 27.10
CA SER A 165 -28.06 10.71 27.58
C SER A 165 -26.53 10.73 27.44
N THR A 166 -25.89 9.56 27.28
CA THR A 166 -24.42 9.41 27.20
C THR A 166 -23.97 8.75 25.89
N ASN A 167 -24.92 8.37 25.03
CA ASN A 167 -24.67 7.56 23.85
C ASN A 167 -24.50 8.40 22.59
N ASP A 168 -23.31 8.33 22.00
CA ASP A 168 -23.13 8.71 20.60
C ASP A 168 -23.53 7.53 19.70
N ILE A 169 -24.68 7.69 19.03
CA ILE A 169 -25.14 6.74 18.02
C ILE A 169 -24.62 7.17 16.66
N SER A 170 -23.93 6.27 15.98
CA SER A 170 -23.52 6.46 14.60
C SER A 170 -24.11 5.37 13.71
N VAL A 171 -24.75 5.79 12.62
CA VAL A 171 -25.27 4.88 11.59
C VAL A 171 -24.22 4.75 10.48
N GLN A 172 -23.67 3.55 10.32
CA GLN A 172 -22.69 3.26 9.28
C GLN A 172 -23.34 2.46 8.15
N CYS A 173 -23.41 3.05 6.96
CA CYS A 173 -23.88 2.36 5.76
C CYS A 173 -22.84 1.35 5.26
N PRO A 174 -23.21 0.08 5.03
CA PRO A 174 -22.36 -0.86 4.31
C PRO A 174 -22.15 -0.44 2.84
N THR A 175 -20.98 -0.76 2.30
CA THR A 175 -20.62 -0.44 0.92
C THR A 175 -21.05 -1.56 -0.03
N TYR A 176 -21.76 -1.20 -1.10
CA TYR A 176 -21.98 -2.06 -2.26
C TYR A 176 -20.93 -1.79 -3.32
N ASN A 177 -20.32 -2.82 -3.92
CA ASN A 177 -19.36 -2.66 -5.01
C ASN A 177 -20.05 -2.96 -6.34
N ILE A 178 -20.23 -1.93 -7.18
CA ILE A 178 -20.66 -2.14 -8.57
C ILE A 178 -19.48 -2.77 -9.31
N LYS A 179 -19.70 -4.00 -9.83
CA LYS A 179 -18.71 -4.79 -10.56
C LYS A 179 -19.02 -4.72 -12.06
N LEU A 180 -18.16 -4.07 -12.84
CA LEU A 180 -18.29 -3.99 -14.31
C LEU A 180 -16.95 -4.22 -15.02
N HIS A 181 -16.99 -4.69 -16.27
CA HIS A 181 -15.81 -4.76 -17.14
C HIS A 181 -15.58 -3.40 -17.80
N TYR A 182 -14.49 -2.74 -17.45
CA TYR A 182 -14.34 -1.30 -17.69
C TYR A 182 -14.22 -0.96 -19.18
N THR A 183 -13.38 -1.69 -19.92
CA THR A 183 -13.20 -1.40 -21.34
C THR A 183 -14.43 -1.79 -22.12
N LYS A 184 -14.98 -2.98 -21.86
CA LYS A 184 -16.14 -3.50 -22.58
C LYS A 184 -17.40 -2.66 -22.38
N GLU A 185 -17.62 -2.10 -21.19
CA GLU A 185 -18.82 -1.34 -20.87
C GLU A 185 -18.63 0.16 -21.16
N CYS A 186 -17.44 0.73 -20.90
CA CYS A 186 -17.25 2.18 -20.93
C CYS A 186 -16.55 2.73 -22.18
N ALA A 187 -16.03 1.90 -23.09
CA ALA A 187 -15.25 2.39 -24.25
C ALA A 187 -15.99 3.39 -25.15
N ASN A 188 -17.31 3.28 -25.26
CA ASN A 188 -18.11 4.17 -26.12
C ASN A 188 -18.61 5.42 -25.39
N SER A 189 -18.38 5.51 -24.08
CA SER A 189 -18.80 6.63 -23.25
C SER A 189 -17.61 7.56 -22.97
N ASN A 190 -17.82 8.87 -23.11
CA ASN A 190 -16.76 9.83 -22.78
C ASN A 190 -16.65 10.09 -21.27
N ASN A 191 -17.67 9.78 -20.47
CA ASN A 191 -17.74 10.10 -19.05
C ASN A 191 -18.01 8.84 -18.21
N ILE A 192 -17.16 8.60 -17.19
CA ILE A 192 -17.23 7.41 -16.33
C ILE A 192 -18.58 7.30 -15.62
N LEU A 193 -19.14 8.41 -15.12
CA LEU A 193 -20.41 8.41 -14.40
C LEU A 193 -21.57 7.98 -15.33
N LYS A 194 -21.58 8.49 -16.57
CA LYS A 194 -22.57 8.09 -17.59
C LYS A 194 -22.46 6.61 -17.97
N CYS A 195 -21.23 6.08 -18.06
CA CYS A 195 -21.03 4.64 -18.28
C CYS A 195 -21.71 3.80 -17.19
N ILE A 196 -21.50 4.20 -15.92
CA ILE A 196 -22.06 3.47 -14.78
C ILE A 196 -23.59 3.56 -14.81
N ASP A 197 -24.16 4.74 -15.10
CA ASP A 197 -25.61 4.90 -15.26
C ASP A 197 -26.18 3.99 -16.36
N GLU A 198 -25.55 3.93 -17.54
CA GLU A 198 -25.96 3.04 -18.64
C GLU A 198 -25.83 1.56 -18.29
N PHE A 199 -24.77 1.18 -17.59
CA PHE A 199 -24.58 -0.19 -17.11
C PHE A 199 -25.67 -0.58 -16.11
N LEU A 200 -25.99 0.30 -15.16
CA LEU A 200 -27.05 0.09 -14.17
C LEU A 200 -28.42 -0.08 -14.85
N ARG A 201 -28.75 0.76 -15.82
CA ARG A 201 -30.00 0.63 -16.61
C ARG A 201 -30.13 -0.75 -17.27
N LYS A 202 -29.12 -1.16 -18.03
CA LYS A 202 -29.11 -2.46 -18.73
C LYS A 202 -29.20 -3.65 -17.77
N THR A 203 -28.59 -3.54 -16.59
CA THR A 203 -28.59 -4.62 -15.61
C THR A 203 -29.96 -4.76 -14.95
N CYS A 204 -30.61 -3.64 -14.60
CA CYS A 204 -31.96 -3.63 -14.08
C CYS A 204 -33.00 -4.13 -15.12
N GLU A 205 -32.79 -3.89 -16.42
CA GLU A 205 -33.64 -4.40 -17.50
C GLU A 205 -33.50 -5.92 -17.72
N LYS A 206 -32.27 -6.46 -17.75
CA LYS A 206 -32.03 -7.88 -18.07
C LYS A 206 -32.56 -8.86 -17.03
N LYS A 207 -32.81 -8.41 -15.79
CA LYS A 207 -33.28 -9.28 -14.70
C LYS A 207 -34.73 -9.73 -14.87
N THR A 208 -35.53 -9.05 -15.71
CA THR A 208 -36.84 -9.60 -16.11
C THR A 208 -36.72 -10.86 -16.97
N GLU A 209 -35.52 -11.23 -17.44
CA GLU A 209 -35.32 -12.35 -18.38
C GLU A 209 -34.40 -13.49 -17.87
N SER A 210 -33.61 -13.32 -16.80
CA SER A 210 -32.69 -14.39 -16.36
C SER A 210 -32.53 -14.54 -14.83
N LYS A 211 -32.59 -15.79 -14.36
CA LYS A 211 -32.37 -16.21 -12.97
C LYS A 211 -30.88 -16.22 -12.61
N HIS A 212 -30.28 -15.05 -12.36
CA HIS A 212 -29.00 -14.98 -11.65
C HIS A 212 -29.23 -14.80 -10.13
N PRO A 213 -28.60 -15.61 -9.26
CA PRO A 213 -28.95 -15.71 -7.84
C PRO A 213 -28.25 -14.71 -6.90
N SER A 214 -27.54 -13.70 -7.40
CA SER A 214 -27.00 -12.62 -6.55
C SER A 214 -28.01 -11.47 -6.45
N ALA A 215 -28.28 -11.02 -5.22
CA ALA A 215 -29.04 -9.78 -5.00
C ALA A 215 -28.32 -8.64 -5.75
N ASP A 216 -29.06 -8.00 -6.65
CA ASP A 216 -28.51 -6.99 -7.55
C ASP A 216 -28.79 -5.60 -6.97
N LEU A 217 -27.96 -4.61 -7.28
CA LEU A 217 -28.12 -3.23 -6.79
C LEU A 217 -29.53 -2.71 -7.06
N CYS A 218 -30.11 -3.08 -8.20
CA CYS A 218 -31.47 -2.73 -8.59
C CYS A 218 -32.53 -3.18 -7.58
N GLU A 219 -32.40 -4.36 -6.97
CA GLU A 219 -33.35 -4.84 -5.93
C GLU A 219 -33.21 -4.04 -4.64
N HIS A 220 -31.97 -3.69 -4.27
CA HIS A 220 -31.72 -2.84 -3.11
C HIS A 220 -32.28 -1.43 -3.31
N LEU A 221 -32.14 -0.87 -4.51
CA LEU A 221 -32.72 0.43 -4.86
C LEU A 221 -34.24 0.40 -4.93
N GLN A 222 -34.84 -0.65 -5.52
CA GLN A 222 -36.29 -0.82 -5.55
C GLN A 222 -36.86 -0.92 -4.12
N PHE A 223 -36.28 -1.78 -3.28
CA PHE A 223 -36.65 -1.88 -1.87
C PHE A 223 -36.55 -0.53 -1.15
N LEU A 224 -35.47 0.21 -1.39
CA LEU A 224 -35.27 1.53 -0.80
C LEU A 224 -36.34 2.51 -1.26
N PHE A 225 -36.65 2.58 -2.55
CA PHE A 225 -37.65 3.51 -3.09
C PHE A 225 -39.09 3.15 -2.74
N GLU A 226 -39.41 1.86 -2.61
CA GLU A 226 -40.71 1.38 -2.08
C GLU A 226 -40.88 1.69 -0.60
N SER A 227 -39.78 1.70 0.16
CA SER A 227 -39.77 2.06 1.58
C SER A 227 -39.74 3.57 1.81
N LEU A 228 -39.27 4.34 0.82
CA LEU A 228 -39.27 5.80 0.81
C LEU A 228 -40.53 6.36 0.12
N LYS A 229 -40.59 7.68 -0.07
CA LYS A 229 -41.74 8.37 -0.68
C LYS A 229 -41.92 7.99 -2.17
N ASN A 230 -43.17 7.87 -2.62
CA ASN A 230 -43.58 7.64 -4.01
C ASN A 230 -42.82 8.41 -5.13
N PRO A 231 -42.46 9.72 -5.01
CA PRO A 231 -41.74 10.42 -6.07
C PRO A 231 -40.38 9.82 -6.44
N TYR A 232 -39.69 9.13 -5.52
CA TYR A 232 -38.42 8.48 -5.85
C TYR A 232 -38.60 7.29 -6.78
N LEU A 233 -39.71 6.55 -6.62
CA LEU A 233 -40.05 5.42 -7.46
C LEU A 233 -40.43 5.87 -8.89
N ASP A 234 -41.13 7.00 -9.02
CA ASP A 234 -41.43 7.60 -10.32
C ASP A 234 -40.19 8.14 -11.02
N ASN A 235 -39.30 8.81 -10.28
CA ASN A 235 -38.02 9.29 -10.82
C ASN A 235 -37.10 8.12 -11.22
N PHE A 236 -37.12 7.02 -10.47
CA PHE A 236 -36.38 5.81 -10.84
C PHE A 236 -36.92 5.18 -12.13
N LYS A 237 -38.25 5.08 -12.28
CA LYS A 237 -38.87 4.64 -13.53
C LYS A 237 -38.49 5.54 -14.72
N LYS A 238 -38.48 6.86 -14.52
CA LYS A 238 -38.01 7.81 -15.55
C LYS A 238 -36.55 7.59 -15.92
N PHE A 239 -35.68 7.42 -14.92
CA PHE A 239 -34.26 7.11 -15.12
C PHE A 239 -34.07 5.85 -15.98
N MET A 240 -34.84 4.79 -15.71
CA MET A 240 -34.79 3.56 -16.50
C MET A 240 -35.14 3.79 -17.98
N THR A 241 -36.14 4.62 -18.26
CA THR A 241 -36.63 4.84 -19.64
C THR A 241 -35.91 5.94 -20.42
N ASN A 242 -35.29 6.91 -19.75
CA ASN A 242 -34.69 8.09 -20.38
C ASN A 242 -33.17 8.13 -20.15
N SER A 243 -32.41 8.12 -21.24
CA SER A 243 -30.94 8.11 -21.24
C SER A 243 -30.30 9.34 -20.58
N ASP A 244 -31.01 10.47 -20.56
CA ASP A 244 -30.46 11.76 -20.13
C ASP A 244 -30.51 11.97 -18.61
N PHE A 245 -31.30 11.17 -17.90
CA PHE A 245 -31.29 11.17 -16.44
C PHE A 245 -30.01 10.51 -15.92
N THR A 246 -29.36 11.18 -14.98
CA THR A 246 -28.14 10.70 -14.31
C THR A 246 -28.44 10.42 -12.85
N LEU A 247 -28.06 9.24 -12.36
CA LEU A 247 -28.27 8.84 -10.98
C LEU A 247 -26.96 8.89 -10.19
N ILE A 248 -25.85 8.52 -10.84
CA ILE A 248 -24.52 8.55 -10.23
C ILE A 248 -24.03 10.00 -10.16
N LYS A 249 -23.69 10.45 -8.95
CA LYS A 249 -23.14 11.77 -8.68
C LYS A 249 -21.81 11.68 -7.92
N PRO A 250 -20.84 12.57 -8.22
CA PRO A 250 -19.60 12.63 -7.47
C PRO A 250 -19.85 13.26 -6.10
N GLN A 251 -19.39 12.63 -5.02
CA GLN A 251 -19.49 13.19 -3.65
C GLN A 251 -18.26 14.02 -3.27
N SER A 252 -17.19 13.96 -4.06
CA SER A 252 -15.94 14.65 -3.82
C SER A 252 -15.36 15.26 -5.09
N VAL A 253 -14.41 16.18 -4.92
CA VAL A 253 -13.57 16.68 -6.02
C VAL A 253 -12.67 15.53 -6.47
N TRP A 254 -12.91 15.02 -7.69
CA TRP A 254 -12.11 13.92 -8.22
C TRP A 254 -10.70 14.40 -8.57
N ASN A 255 -9.71 13.78 -7.96
CA ASN A 255 -8.28 14.08 -8.13
C ASN A 255 -7.49 12.84 -8.56
N VAL A 256 -6.29 13.05 -9.08
CA VAL A 256 -5.40 11.97 -9.53
C VAL A 256 -4.71 11.30 -8.33
N PRO A 257 -4.61 9.96 -8.25
CA PRO A 257 -5.07 8.97 -9.23
C PRO A 257 -6.57 8.65 -9.12
N ILE A 258 -7.18 8.33 -10.27
CA ILE A 258 -8.61 7.97 -10.35
C ILE A 258 -8.87 6.56 -9.83
N PHE A 259 -8.06 5.60 -10.27
CA PHE A 259 -8.18 4.19 -9.90
C PHE A 259 -6.95 3.70 -9.15
N ASP A 260 -7.18 2.89 -8.13
CA ASP A 260 -6.19 2.04 -7.51
C ASP A 260 -6.17 0.68 -8.22
N ILE A 261 -5.08 0.43 -8.94
CA ILE A 261 -4.85 -0.81 -9.68
C ILE A 261 -4.15 -1.81 -8.77
N TYR A 262 -4.67 -3.03 -8.68
CA TYR A 262 -4.02 -4.10 -7.93
C TYR A 262 -2.63 -4.40 -8.51
N LYS A 263 -1.62 -4.50 -7.64
CA LYS A 263 -0.25 -4.86 -8.03
C LYS A 263 0.28 -5.97 -7.13
N PRO A 264 0.74 -7.10 -7.68
CA PRO A 264 1.29 -8.18 -6.87
C PRO A 264 2.60 -7.72 -6.23
N LYS A 265 2.74 -7.98 -4.93
CA LYS A 265 3.96 -7.66 -4.17
C LYS A 265 4.56 -8.94 -3.59
N ASN A 266 5.88 -8.93 -3.39
CA ASN A 266 6.60 -10.07 -2.79
C ASN A 266 6.43 -10.17 -1.26
N TYR A 267 5.75 -9.20 -0.64
CA TYR A 267 5.44 -9.17 0.78
C TYR A 267 4.03 -9.74 0.97
N LEU A 268 3.81 -10.52 2.03
CA LEU A 268 2.47 -11.01 2.38
C LEU A 268 1.63 -9.78 2.75
N ASP A 269 0.61 -9.46 1.96
CA ASP A 269 -0.27 -8.33 2.29
C ASP A 269 -0.88 -8.57 3.66
N SER A 270 -0.58 -7.68 4.59
CA SER A 270 -1.07 -7.76 5.96
C SER A 270 -2.50 -7.23 5.98
N VAL A 271 -3.46 -8.13 6.17
CA VAL A 271 -4.84 -7.86 6.62
C VAL A 271 -5.82 -7.26 5.58
N GLN A 272 -5.38 -6.54 4.54
CA GLN A 272 -6.27 -6.11 3.45
C GLN A 272 -6.39 -7.16 2.34
N ASN A 273 -7.19 -8.20 2.57
CA ASN A 273 -7.60 -9.12 1.50
C ASN A 273 -8.71 -8.44 0.66
N LEU A 274 -8.32 -7.66 -0.35
CA LEU A 274 -9.26 -7.31 -1.41
C LEU A 274 -9.76 -8.61 -2.07
N ASP A 275 -11.04 -8.64 -2.47
CA ASP A 275 -11.59 -9.76 -3.25
C ASP A 275 -10.66 -10.05 -4.43
N THR A 276 -10.31 -11.33 -4.61
CA THR A 276 -9.39 -11.76 -5.65
C THR A 276 -9.83 -11.34 -7.04
N GLU A 277 -11.12 -11.06 -7.25
CA GLU A 277 -11.73 -10.57 -8.50
C GLU A 277 -11.44 -9.10 -8.84
N CYS A 278 -11.04 -8.27 -7.88
CA CYS A 278 -10.85 -6.84 -8.07
C CYS A 278 -9.54 -6.54 -8.82
N PHE A 279 -9.64 -6.02 -10.05
CA PHE A 279 -8.47 -5.57 -10.82
C PHE A 279 -8.17 -4.08 -10.61
N LYS A 280 -9.20 -3.24 -10.62
CA LYS A 280 -9.14 -1.82 -10.31
C LYS A 280 -10.25 -1.45 -9.36
N LYS A 281 -9.99 -0.49 -8.48
CA LYS A 281 -10.99 0.10 -7.58
C LYS A 281 -10.94 1.62 -7.73
N LEU A 282 -12.09 2.30 -7.68
CA LEU A 282 -12.10 3.75 -7.56
C LEU A 282 -11.30 4.16 -6.32
N ASN A 283 -10.37 5.09 -6.47
CA ASN A 283 -9.53 5.54 -5.36
C ASN A 283 -10.42 6.11 -4.24
N SER A 284 -10.11 5.82 -2.97
CA SER A 284 -10.94 6.17 -1.82
C SER A 284 -11.24 7.67 -1.68
N LYS A 285 -10.42 8.54 -2.28
CA LYS A 285 -10.67 9.99 -2.28
C LYS A 285 -11.70 10.44 -3.33
N ASN A 286 -11.96 9.61 -4.33
CA ASN A 286 -12.92 9.86 -5.39
C ASN A 286 -14.20 9.11 -5.02
N LEU A 287 -15.15 9.81 -4.41
CA LEU A 287 -16.36 9.22 -3.88
C LEU A 287 -17.52 9.37 -4.88
N ILE A 288 -18.40 8.38 -4.88
CA ILE A 288 -19.68 8.41 -5.61
C ILE A 288 -20.83 8.12 -4.66
N PHE A 289 -21.97 8.72 -4.97
CA PHE A 289 -23.24 8.45 -4.32
C PHE A 289 -24.37 8.53 -5.35
N LEU A 290 -25.55 8.03 -4.99
CA LEU A 290 -26.71 8.04 -5.88
C LEU A 290 -27.64 9.20 -5.52
N SER A 291 -28.04 10.02 -6.48
CA SER A 291 -28.96 11.13 -6.26
C SER A 291 -29.65 11.56 -7.57
N PHE A 292 -30.92 11.93 -7.49
CA PHE A 292 -31.70 12.39 -8.65
C PHE A 292 -31.56 13.88 -8.95
N HIS A 293 -31.25 14.72 -7.94
CA HIS A 293 -31.42 16.17 -8.04
C HIS A 293 -30.13 16.98 -7.86
N ASP A 294 -28.98 16.30 -7.69
CA ASP A 294 -27.70 17.00 -7.56
C ASP A 294 -27.04 17.31 -8.91
N ASP A 295 -26.26 18.38 -8.89
CA ASP A 295 -25.42 18.80 -10.00
C ASP A 295 -24.13 17.96 -10.08
N ILE A 296 -23.58 17.89 -11.29
CA ILE A 296 -22.25 17.32 -11.53
C ILE A 296 -21.31 18.49 -11.81
N PRO A 297 -20.40 18.85 -10.89
CA PRO A 297 -19.47 19.95 -11.11
C PRO A 297 -18.57 19.67 -12.31
N ASN A 298 -18.07 20.69 -13.01
CA ASN A 298 -17.16 20.45 -14.12
C ASN A 298 -15.80 19.99 -13.59
N ASN A 299 -15.37 18.76 -13.92
CA ASN A 299 -14.06 18.25 -13.56
C ASN A 299 -13.45 17.50 -14.76
N PRO A 300 -12.21 17.80 -15.16
CA PRO A 300 -11.60 17.20 -16.34
C PRO A 300 -11.31 15.70 -16.16
N TYR A 301 -11.32 15.17 -14.95
CA TYR A 301 -10.95 13.78 -14.65
C TYR A 301 -12.12 12.79 -14.72
N TYR A 302 -13.33 13.22 -15.09
CA TYR A 302 -14.42 12.29 -15.38
C TYR A 302 -14.29 11.56 -16.72
N ASN A 303 -13.34 11.98 -17.56
CA ASN A 303 -13.15 11.39 -18.87
C ASN A 303 -12.69 9.93 -18.76
N VAL A 304 -13.30 9.06 -19.58
CA VAL A 304 -12.85 7.66 -19.70
C VAL A 304 -11.51 7.64 -20.41
N GLU A 305 -10.47 7.25 -19.68
CA GLU A 305 -9.11 7.05 -20.20
C GLU A 305 -8.83 5.54 -20.27
N LEU A 306 -8.55 5.04 -21.47
CA LEU A 306 -8.26 3.62 -21.73
C LEU A 306 -6.80 3.42 -22.10
N GLN A 307 -6.28 2.24 -21.80
CA GLN A 307 -4.92 1.87 -22.18
C GLN A 307 -4.82 1.73 -23.71
N GLU A 308 -3.99 2.58 -24.33
CA GLU A 308 -3.69 2.49 -25.75
C GLU A 308 -2.91 1.20 -26.07
N ILE A 309 -3.28 0.56 -27.18
CA ILE A 309 -2.58 -0.64 -27.68
C ILE A 309 -1.27 -0.20 -28.34
N VAL A 310 -0.17 -0.49 -27.68
CA VAL A 310 1.21 -0.19 -28.10
C VAL A 310 2.00 -1.45 -28.40
N LYS A 311 2.98 -1.37 -29.32
CA LYS A 311 3.91 -2.47 -29.60
C LYS A 311 4.55 -3.01 -28.32
N LEU A 312 4.71 -4.33 -28.23
CA LEU A 312 5.17 -5.03 -27.04
C LEU A 312 6.59 -4.59 -26.65
N SER A 313 7.45 -4.35 -27.64
CA SER A 313 8.81 -3.83 -27.47
C SER A 313 8.80 -2.43 -26.84
N THR A 314 8.04 -1.50 -27.44
CA THR A 314 7.89 -0.12 -26.95
C THR A 314 7.38 -0.09 -25.52
N TYR A 315 6.36 -0.89 -25.19
CA TYR A 315 5.84 -0.98 -23.83
C TYR A 315 6.92 -1.48 -22.86
N THR A 316 7.56 -2.61 -23.18
CA THR A 316 8.59 -3.23 -22.33
C THR A 316 9.78 -2.28 -22.10
N TYR A 317 10.18 -1.50 -23.11
CA TYR A 317 11.26 -0.52 -22.97
C TYR A 317 10.86 0.71 -22.15
N SER A 318 9.59 1.11 -22.19
CA SER A 318 9.08 2.25 -21.41
C SER A 318 9.08 2.00 -19.90
N ILE A 319 8.96 0.74 -19.47
CA ILE A 319 8.95 0.32 -18.06
C ILE A 319 10.27 -0.30 -17.58
N PHE A 320 11.24 -0.50 -18.48
CA PHE A 320 12.52 -1.14 -18.16
C PHE A 320 13.42 -0.24 -17.31
N ASP A 321 14.00 -0.85 -16.26
CA ASP A 321 15.04 -0.26 -15.42
C ASP A 321 16.08 -1.36 -15.14
N LYS A 322 17.36 -1.10 -15.47
CA LYS A 322 18.45 -2.05 -15.25
C LYS A 322 18.57 -2.46 -13.79
N LEU A 323 18.30 -1.55 -12.84
CA LEU A 323 18.50 -1.77 -11.41
C LEU A 323 17.71 -2.98 -10.87
N TYR A 324 16.53 -3.28 -11.40
CA TYR A 324 15.76 -4.46 -10.98
C TYR A 324 16.41 -5.79 -11.37
N ASN A 325 17.42 -5.78 -12.25
CA ASN A 325 18.20 -6.96 -12.58
C ASN A 325 19.32 -7.25 -11.57
N PHE A 326 19.53 -6.41 -10.55
CA PHE A 326 20.59 -6.56 -9.55
C PHE A 326 20.63 -7.95 -8.93
N PHE A 327 19.47 -8.48 -8.51
CA PHE A 327 19.35 -9.83 -7.94
C PHE A 327 19.91 -10.92 -8.85
N PHE A 328 19.59 -10.84 -10.15
CA PHE A 328 20.00 -11.85 -11.13
C PHE A 328 21.51 -11.76 -11.44
N VAL A 329 22.06 -10.55 -11.45
CA VAL A 329 23.51 -10.34 -11.60
C VAL A 329 24.24 -10.90 -10.37
N PHE A 330 23.77 -10.58 -9.16
CA PHE A 330 24.34 -11.09 -7.92
C PHE A 330 24.31 -12.63 -7.84
N LYS A 331 23.19 -13.26 -8.20
CA LYS A 331 23.10 -14.73 -8.21
C LYS A 331 24.00 -15.39 -9.25
N LYS A 332 24.31 -14.70 -10.35
CA LYS A 332 25.25 -15.21 -11.36
C LYS A 332 26.71 -15.06 -10.91
N SER A 333 27.05 -13.97 -10.22
CA SER A 333 28.42 -13.74 -9.75
C SER A 333 28.78 -14.56 -8.50
N GLY A 334 27.79 -14.97 -7.70
CA GLY A 334 27.95 -15.99 -6.66
C GLY A 334 28.86 -15.61 -5.48
N ALA A 335 29.12 -14.31 -5.27
CA ALA A 335 30.13 -13.86 -4.32
C ALA A 335 29.53 -13.05 -3.15
N PRO A 336 28.93 -13.71 -2.14
CA PRO A 336 28.58 -13.03 -0.90
C PRO A 336 29.84 -12.54 -0.19
N ILE A 337 29.73 -11.40 0.50
CA ILE A 337 30.80 -10.84 1.33
C ILE A 337 30.57 -11.31 2.76
N SER A 338 31.60 -11.88 3.39
CA SER A 338 31.51 -12.28 4.80
C SER A 338 31.52 -11.04 5.71
N PRO A 339 30.72 -11.01 6.79
CA PRO A 339 30.79 -9.95 7.78
C PRO A 339 32.19 -9.83 8.40
N VAL A 340 32.60 -8.62 8.79
CA VAL A 340 33.84 -8.43 9.54
C VAL A 340 33.70 -8.96 10.98
N SER A 341 34.69 -9.72 11.44
CA SER A 341 34.78 -10.13 12.85
C SER A 341 35.46 -9.04 13.68
N VAL A 342 35.09 -8.90 14.96
CA VAL A 342 35.72 -7.92 15.87
C VAL A 342 37.22 -8.17 16.00
N LYS A 343 37.65 -9.44 15.92
CA LYS A 343 39.06 -9.83 15.93
C LYS A 343 39.80 -9.25 14.72
N GLU A 344 39.26 -9.40 13.52
CA GLU A 344 39.84 -8.79 12.31
C GLU A 344 39.84 -7.26 12.38
N LEU A 345 38.76 -6.69 12.91
CA LEU A 345 38.61 -5.25 13.06
C LEU A 345 39.73 -4.66 13.95
N SER A 346 40.06 -5.34 15.05
CA SER A 346 41.15 -4.93 15.95
C SER A 346 42.54 -4.96 15.31
N HIS A 347 42.74 -5.77 14.26
CA HIS A 347 44.00 -5.82 13.51
C HIS A 347 44.05 -4.80 12.37
N ASN A 348 42.90 -4.42 11.81
CA ASN A 348 42.81 -3.51 10.67
C ASN A 348 42.68 -2.04 11.08
N ILE A 349 42.09 -1.76 12.25
CA ILE A 349 42.02 -0.40 12.79
C ILE A 349 43.29 -0.13 13.59
N THR A 350 44.08 0.83 13.09
CA THR A 350 45.31 1.28 13.74
C THR A 350 45.12 2.58 14.54
N ASP A 351 44.08 3.34 14.23
CA ASP A 351 43.73 4.59 14.92
C ASP A 351 42.40 4.42 15.67
N PHE A 352 42.49 4.37 17.01
CA PHE A 352 41.34 4.30 17.91
C PHE A 352 40.95 5.69 18.45
N SER A 353 41.55 6.76 17.93
CA SER A 353 41.23 8.11 18.35
C SER A 353 39.81 8.49 17.95
N PHE A 354 39.08 9.12 18.86
CA PHE A 354 37.83 9.76 18.50
C PHE A 354 38.12 10.94 17.58
N LYS A 355 37.39 11.01 16.46
CA LYS A 355 37.51 12.08 15.48
C LYS A 355 36.85 13.32 16.05
N GLU A 356 37.62 14.09 16.80
CA GLU A 356 37.23 15.40 17.30
C GLU A 356 37.84 16.47 16.39
N ASP A 357 37.02 17.40 15.92
CA ASP A 357 37.47 18.58 15.19
C ASP A 357 36.53 19.74 15.49
N ASN A 358 37.10 20.76 16.12
CA ASN A 358 36.41 21.97 16.55
C ASN A 358 37.01 23.21 15.87
N SER A 359 37.77 23.03 14.79
CA SER A 359 38.42 24.11 14.06
C SER A 359 37.41 25.09 13.45
N GLU A 360 37.87 26.32 13.19
CA GLU A 360 37.04 27.32 12.53
C GLU A 360 36.99 27.11 11.02
N ILE A 361 35.86 27.47 10.41
CA ILE A 361 35.66 27.36 8.96
C ILE A 361 36.31 28.54 8.23
N GLN A 362 37.04 28.24 7.16
CA GLN A 362 37.64 29.24 6.28
C GLN A 362 36.61 29.76 5.27
N CYS A 363 36.03 30.93 5.55
CA CYS A 363 34.95 31.48 4.73
C CYS A 363 35.38 32.11 3.39
N GLN A 364 36.68 32.24 3.08
CA GLN A 364 37.11 32.92 1.84
C GLN A 364 36.66 32.21 0.56
N ASN A 365 36.51 30.87 0.61
CA ASN A 365 36.21 30.04 -0.56
C ASN A 365 34.77 29.51 -0.59
N VAL A 366 33.95 29.87 0.40
CA VAL A 366 32.55 29.42 0.47
C VAL A 366 31.69 30.34 -0.39
N ARG A 367 31.06 29.78 -1.43
CA ARG A 367 30.13 30.54 -2.29
C ARG A 367 28.79 30.70 -1.57
N LYS A 368 28.36 31.93 -1.27
CA LYS A 368 27.03 32.20 -0.70
C LYS A 368 25.94 31.72 -1.65
N SER A 369 25.18 30.71 -1.24
CA SER A 369 24.07 30.18 -2.02
C SER A 369 22.80 29.99 -1.19
N LEU A 370 22.92 29.53 0.06
CA LEU A 370 21.79 29.30 0.96
C LEU A 370 21.01 30.58 1.24
N ASP A 371 19.70 30.49 1.06
CA ASP A 371 18.72 31.51 1.42
C ASP A 371 17.74 30.87 2.40
N LEU A 372 17.64 31.44 3.60
CA LEU A 372 16.76 30.93 4.65
C LEU A 372 15.39 31.58 4.62
N GLU A 373 15.09 32.53 3.75
CA GLU A 373 13.79 33.24 3.78
C GLU A 373 12.66 32.47 3.08
N VAL A 374 12.99 31.51 2.22
CA VAL A 374 12.00 30.74 1.46
C VAL A 374 11.25 29.77 2.37
N ASP A 375 9.92 29.72 2.26
CA ASP A 375 9.07 28.76 2.98
C ASP A 375 9.20 27.33 2.42
N VAL A 376 8.88 26.34 3.27
CA VAL A 376 9.09 24.92 2.93
C VAL A 376 8.15 24.46 1.80
N GLU A 377 6.94 24.99 1.72
CA GLU A 377 5.95 24.73 0.67
C GLU A 377 6.50 25.13 -0.70
N THR A 378 7.03 26.35 -0.83
CA THR A 378 7.67 26.82 -2.05
C THR A 378 8.85 25.93 -2.44
N MET A 379 9.69 25.53 -1.47
CA MET A 379 10.81 24.61 -1.70
C MET A 379 10.37 23.25 -2.24
N LYS A 380 9.31 22.65 -1.69
CA LYS A 380 8.70 21.39 -2.19
C LYS A 380 8.29 21.52 -3.64
N GLY A 381 7.61 22.61 -3.98
CA GLY A 381 7.18 22.87 -5.35
C GLY A 381 8.36 23.09 -6.31
N ILE A 382 9.40 23.84 -5.90
CA ILE A 382 10.58 24.11 -6.74
C ILE A 382 11.37 22.83 -7.00
N ALA A 383 11.50 21.98 -5.98
CA ALA A 383 12.15 20.67 -6.12
C ALA A 383 11.43 19.79 -7.15
N ALA A 384 10.11 19.66 -7.06
CA ALA A 384 9.33 18.89 -8.03
C ALA A 384 9.47 19.44 -9.46
N GLU A 385 9.40 20.76 -9.63
CA GLU A 385 9.58 21.42 -10.92
C GLU A 385 10.99 21.23 -11.50
N LYS A 386 12.04 21.33 -10.67
CA LYS A 386 13.42 21.08 -11.09
C LYS A 386 13.58 19.65 -11.56
N LEU A 387 13.03 18.68 -10.83
CA LEU A 387 13.08 17.27 -11.19
C LEU A 387 12.30 17.01 -12.48
N CYS A 388 11.13 17.64 -12.69
CA CYS A 388 10.42 17.61 -13.96
C CYS A 388 11.29 18.15 -15.11
N LYS A 389 11.94 19.30 -14.95
CA LYS A 389 12.82 19.88 -15.97
C LYS A 389 14.02 18.98 -16.31
N ILE A 390 14.56 18.28 -15.32
CA ILE A 390 15.63 17.28 -15.52
C ILE A 390 15.10 16.10 -16.35
N ILE A 391 13.90 15.60 -16.03
CA ILE A 391 13.25 14.51 -16.77
C ILE A 391 12.95 14.94 -18.22
N GLU A 392 12.38 16.12 -18.41
CA GLU A 392 12.12 16.72 -19.73
C GLU A 392 13.39 16.74 -20.58
N LYS A 393 14.49 17.27 -20.02
CA LYS A 393 15.79 17.28 -20.70
C LYS A 393 16.23 15.88 -21.10
N PHE A 394 16.17 14.90 -20.20
CA PHE A 394 16.60 13.54 -20.53
C PHE A 394 15.72 12.81 -21.53
N ILE A 395 14.42 13.13 -21.59
CA ILE A 395 13.52 12.59 -22.60
C ILE A 395 13.81 13.21 -23.97
N LEU A 396 14.02 14.54 -24.02
CA LEU A 396 14.24 15.30 -25.26
C LEU A 396 15.63 15.10 -25.88
N THR A 397 16.65 14.75 -25.10
CA THR A 397 18.05 14.60 -25.59
C THR A 397 18.26 13.30 -26.39
N LYS A 398 17.27 12.40 -26.45
CA LYS A 398 17.34 11.16 -27.24
C LYS A 398 16.65 11.40 -28.57
N ASP A 399 17.43 11.59 -29.63
CA ASP A 399 16.94 11.58 -31.01
C ASP A 399 16.00 10.38 -31.22
N ASP A 400 14.79 10.67 -31.67
CA ASP A 400 13.75 9.70 -32.01
C ASP A 400 14.11 8.95 -33.31
N ALA A 401 15.25 8.26 -33.31
CA ALA A 401 15.49 7.23 -34.30
C ALA A 401 14.37 6.17 -34.16
N SER A 402 13.74 5.81 -35.27
CA SER A 402 12.53 4.97 -35.34
C SER A 402 12.67 3.57 -34.70
N LYS A 403 13.89 3.14 -34.39
CA LYS A 403 14.21 2.01 -33.50
C LYS A 403 15.12 2.49 -32.36
N PRO A 404 14.55 3.00 -31.25
CA PRO A 404 15.36 3.26 -30.07
C PRO A 404 15.85 1.91 -29.51
N GLU A 405 17.17 1.70 -29.53
CA GLU A 405 17.79 0.60 -28.78
C GLU A 405 17.41 0.71 -27.30
N LYS A 406 17.43 -0.44 -26.60
CA LYS A 406 17.06 -0.55 -25.19
C LYS A 406 17.90 0.39 -24.32
N SER A 407 17.37 1.59 -24.06
CA SER A 407 18.03 2.59 -23.22
C SER A 407 17.66 2.38 -21.76
N ASP A 408 18.66 2.41 -20.88
CA ASP A 408 18.45 2.48 -19.43
C ASP A 408 18.09 3.92 -19.01
N ILE A 409 17.71 4.08 -17.74
CA ILE A 409 17.65 5.41 -17.11
C ILE A 409 19.02 6.08 -17.23
N HIS A 410 19.04 7.39 -17.50
CA HIS A 410 20.29 8.13 -17.63
C HIS A 410 21.11 7.99 -16.33
N ARG A 411 22.37 7.55 -16.47
CA ARG A 411 23.28 7.35 -15.36
C ARG A 411 23.43 8.65 -14.55
N GLY A 412 23.35 8.58 -13.23
CA GLY A 412 23.38 9.73 -12.33
C GLY A 412 22.03 10.40 -12.05
N PHE A 413 20.95 10.02 -12.73
CA PHE A 413 19.63 10.59 -12.45
C PHE A 413 19.13 10.32 -11.02
N ARG A 414 19.37 9.12 -10.48
CA ARG A 414 18.97 8.77 -9.10
C ARG A 414 19.72 9.60 -8.05
N ILE A 415 20.99 9.91 -8.34
CA ILE A 415 21.81 10.78 -7.49
C ILE A 415 21.14 12.15 -7.39
N LEU A 416 20.68 12.72 -8.50
CA LEU A 416 19.98 14.02 -8.49
C LEU A 416 18.67 13.96 -7.70
N CYS A 417 17.86 12.91 -7.88
CA CYS A 417 16.62 12.74 -7.11
C CYS A 417 16.87 12.67 -5.60
N ILE A 418 17.85 11.86 -5.18
CA ILE A 418 18.21 11.70 -3.77
C ILE A 418 18.82 12.98 -3.21
N LEU A 419 19.75 13.61 -3.92
CA LEU A 419 20.45 14.81 -3.46
C LEU A 419 19.50 16.00 -3.31
N ILE A 420 18.64 16.25 -4.30
CA ILE A 420 17.63 17.33 -4.23
C ILE A 420 16.63 17.05 -3.09
N SER A 421 16.16 15.81 -2.95
CA SER A 421 15.24 15.46 -1.85
C SER A 421 15.92 15.61 -0.48
N THR A 422 17.19 15.22 -0.36
CA THR A 422 18.00 15.38 0.86
C THR A 422 18.19 16.85 1.21
N HIS A 423 18.40 17.71 0.21
CA HIS A 423 18.52 19.15 0.41
C HIS A 423 17.23 19.76 0.98
N VAL A 424 16.06 19.40 0.44
CA VAL A 424 14.76 19.92 0.90
C VAL A 424 14.42 19.41 2.30
N GLU A 425 14.71 18.14 2.62
CA GLU A 425 14.52 17.61 3.98
C GLU A 425 15.43 18.30 4.99
N ALA A 426 16.71 18.48 4.65
CA ALA A 426 17.65 19.20 5.51
C ALA A 426 17.22 20.66 5.71
N TYR A 427 16.73 21.33 4.66
CA TYR A 427 16.19 22.69 4.73
C TYR A 427 15.03 22.79 5.72
N ASN A 428 14.07 21.86 5.63
CA ASN A 428 12.94 21.76 6.54
C ASN A 428 13.39 21.56 8.00
N ILE A 429 14.31 20.63 8.25
CA ILE A 429 14.86 20.39 9.60
C ILE A 429 15.53 21.65 10.15
N VAL A 430 16.35 22.34 9.34
CA VAL A 430 17.07 23.55 9.77
C VAL A 430 16.09 24.67 10.12
N ARG A 431 15.09 24.95 9.27
CA ARG A 431 14.10 26.00 9.55
C ARG A 431 13.23 25.69 10.77
N GLN A 432 12.86 24.43 10.98
CA GLN A 432 12.15 24.02 12.20
C GLN A 432 13.02 24.19 13.46
N LEU A 433 14.30 23.83 13.41
CA LEU A 433 15.24 24.05 14.53
C LEU A 433 15.45 25.54 14.86
N LEU A 434 15.31 26.42 13.86
CA LEU A 434 15.39 27.87 14.00
C LEU A 434 14.04 28.52 14.34
N ASN A 435 12.97 27.74 14.54
CA ASN A 435 11.60 28.23 14.79
C ASN A 435 11.09 29.22 13.71
N MET A 436 11.50 29.04 12.46
CA MET A 436 11.05 29.86 11.33
C MET A 436 9.74 29.35 10.69
N GLU A 437 9.29 28.16 11.10
CA GLU A 437 8.03 27.56 10.67
C GLU A 437 6.95 27.74 11.73
N SER A 438 5.73 28.02 11.28
CA SER A 438 4.57 28.07 12.17
C SER A 438 4.22 26.67 12.66
N MET A 439 3.93 26.52 13.96
CA MET A 439 3.60 25.22 14.55
C MET A 439 2.34 24.58 13.96
N ILE A 440 1.42 25.40 13.44
CA ILE A 440 0.16 24.95 12.80
C ILE A 440 0.33 24.51 11.34
N SER A 441 1.52 24.68 10.75
CA SER A 441 1.77 24.33 9.33
C SER A 441 3.04 23.50 9.18
N LEU A 442 3.44 22.77 10.23
CA LEU A 442 4.60 21.90 10.19
C LEU A 442 4.40 20.78 9.18
N THR A 443 5.43 20.53 8.37
CA THR A 443 5.44 19.44 7.41
C THR A 443 6.48 18.41 7.81
N ARG A 444 6.05 17.17 8.04
CA ARG A 444 6.95 16.02 8.15
C ARG A 444 7.20 15.44 6.76
N TYR A 445 8.43 14.97 6.54
CA TYR A 445 8.83 14.23 5.34
C TYR A 445 8.48 14.95 4.03
N THR A 446 9.17 16.05 3.70
CA THR A 446 8.95 16.79 2.44
C THR A 446 9.09 15.90 1.20
N SER A 447 9.87 14.81 1.29
CA SER A 447 10.03 13.80 0.24
C SER A 447 8.73 13.05 -0.09
N LEU A 448 7.72 13.08 0.79
CA LEU A 448 6.39 12.53 0.52
C LEU A 448 5.74 13.22 -0.69
N TYR A 449 5.86 14.54 -0.74
CA TYR A 449 5.35 15.33 -1.86
C TYR A 449 5.98 14.88 -3.17
N ILE A 450 7.32 14.77 -3.21
CA ILE A 450 8.06 14.28 -4.37
C ILE A 450 7.61 12.85 -4.74
N HIS A 451 7.51 11.97 -3.75
CA HIS A 451 7.09 10.58 -3.95
C HIS A 451 5.71 10.47 -4.61
N LYS A 452 4.70 11.12 -4.03
CA LYS A 452 3.30 11.08 -4.49
C LYS A 452 3.15 11.79 -5.83
N PHE A 453 3.76 12.97 -5.98
CA PHE A 453 3.73 13.74 -7.23
C PHE A 453 4.30 12.92 -8.41
N PHE A 454 5.48 12.31 -8.26
CA PHE A 454 6.07 11.49 -9.34
C PHE A 454 5.38 10.14 -9.54
N LYS A 455 4.48 9.71 -8.65
CA LYS A 455 3.64 8.52 -8.87
C LYS A 455 2.51 8.81 -9.86
N SER A 456 2.03 10.06 -9.92
CA SER A 456 0.88 10.50 -10.73
C SER A 456 1.22 11.51 -11.83
N VAL A 457 2.47 11.97 -11.94
CA VAL A 457 2.87 13.08 -12.84
C VAL A 457 2.45 12.92 -14.30
N THR A 458 2.47 11.69 -14.84
CA THR A 458 2.08 11.42 -16.23
C THR A 458 0.57 11.43 -16.47
N LEU A 459 -0.23 11.56 -15.41
CA LEU A 459 -1.69 11.61 -15.42
C LEU A 459 -2.24 13.02 -15.14
N LEU A 460 -1.38 13.96 -14.72
CA LEU A 460 -1.76 15.35 -14.46
C LEU A 460 -1.99 16.10 -15.78
N LYS A 461 -3.24 16.51 -16.03
CA LYS A 461 -3.59 17.32 -17.20
C LYS A 461 -2.93 18.70 -17.10
N GLY A 462 -2.41 19.19 -18.22
CA GLY A 462 -1.66 20.46 -18.26
C GLY A 462 -0.21 20.37 -17.80
N ASN A 463 0.25 19.22 -17.29
CA ASN A 463 1.66 18.95 -17.08
C ASN A 463 2.33 18.59 -18.41
N PHE A 464 3.55 19.08 -18.68
CA PHE A 464 4.30 18.76 -19.90
C PHE A 464 4.55 17.25 -20.06
N LEU A 465 4.59 16.51 -18.95
CA LEU A 465 4.80 15.06 -18.93
C LEU A 465 3.50 14.24 -19.10
N TYR A 466 2.36 14.88 -19.34
CA TYR A 466 1.07 14.21 -19.53
C TYR A 466 1.13 13.21 -20.71
N LYS A 467 0.67 11.97 -20.47
CA LYS A 467 0.70 10.85 -21.44
C LYS A 467 2.07 10.54 -22.06
N ASN A 468 3.17 11.03 -21.47
CA ASN A 468 4.50 10.70 -21.97
C ASN A 468 4.97 9.35 -21.42
N ASN A 469 4.82 8.29 -22.22
CA ASN A 469 5.19 6.93 -21.85
C ASN A 469 6.68 6.78 -21.46
N LYS A 470 7.58 7.60 -22.04
CA LYS A 470 9.02 7.56 -21.70
C LYS A 470 9.30 8.14 -20.31
N ALA A 471 8.45 9.04 -19.81
CA ALA A 471 8.60 9.64 -18.48
C ALA A 471 8.30 8.67 -17.34
N ILE A 472 7.53 7.60 -17.59
CA ILE A 472 7.06 6.66 -16.57
C ILE A 472 8.22 6.04 -15.79
N ARG A 473 9.25 5.51 -16.48
CA ARG A 473 10.43 4.91 -15.80
C ARG A 473 11.22 5.90 -14.95
N TYR A 474 11.42 7.13 -15.45
CA TYR A 474 12.13 8.17 -14.71
C TYR A 474 11.35 8.61 -13.47
N SER A 475 10.04 8.81 -13.63
CA SER A 475 9.15 9.21 -12.53
C SER A 475 9.10 8.14 -11.44
N ARG A 476 8.95 6.86 -11.83
CA ARG A 476 8.99 5.72 -10.90
C ARG A 476 10.33 5.59 -10.18
N ALA A 477 11.45 5.79 -10.88
CA ALA A 477 12.78 5.73 -10.26
C ALA A 477 12.97 6.86 -9.25
N CYS A 478 12.57 8.09 -9.58
CA CYS A 478 12.69 9.24 -8.69
C CYS A 478 11.78 9.10 -7.46
N SER A 479 10.52 8.70 -7.68
CA SER A 479 9.54 8.45 -6.61
C SER A 479 10.04 7.40 -5.61
N LYS A 480 10.59 6.27 -6.07
CA LYS A 480 11.16 5.24 -5.17
C LYS A 480 12.44 5.72 -4.46
N ALA A 481 13.29 6.47 -5.16
CA ALA A 481 14.55 6.97 -4.59
C ALA A 481 14.30 8.00 -3.48
N SER A 482 13.34 8.91 -3.67
CA SER A 482 12.97 9.93 -2.68
C SER A 482 12.51 9.33 -1.34
N LEU A 483 11.85 8.17 -1.35
CA LEU A 483 11.40 7.48 -0.13
C LEU A 483 12.57 7.00 0.76
N HIS A 484 13.74 6.74 0.18
CA HIS A 484 14.90 6.26 0.95
C HIS A 484 15.58 7.37 1.76
N VAL A 485 15.41 8.64 1.39
CA VAL A 485 16.01 9.79 2.07
C VAL A 485 15.50 9.93 3.52
N PRO A 486 14.18 10.08 3.77
CA PRO A 486 13.68 10.21 5.14
C PRO A 486 13.94 8.96 5.97
N SER A 487 14.05 7.78 5.35
CA SER A 487 14.39 6.54 6.06
C SER A 487 15.79 6.54 6.69
N VAL A 488 16.71 7.36 6.16
CA VAL A 488 18.05 7.57 6.73
C VAL A 488 18.03 8.73 7.74
N LEU A 489 17.36 9.85 7.42
CA LEU A 489 17.37 11.06 8.25
C LEU A 489 16.60 10.93 9.57
N TYR A 490 15.49 10.19 9.59
CA TYR A 490 14.58 10.14 10.75
C TYR A 490 14.61 8.81 11.52
N ARG A 491 15.62 7.95 11.27
CA ARG A 491 15.69 6.60 11.85
C ARG A 491 15.65 6.63 13.38
N ARG A 492 14.64 5.99 13.99
CA ARG A 492 14.46 5.94 15.44
C ARG A 492 15.41 4.92 16.07
N ASN A 493 15.96 5.27 17.24
CA ASN A 493 16.78 4.37 18.03
C ASN A 493 15.93 3.22 18.60
N ILE A 494 16.53 2.05 18.79
CA ILE A 494 15.93 0.87 19.41
C ILE A 494 15.67 1.09 20.92
N TYR A 495 16.55 1.83 21.60
CA TYR A 495 16.46 2.03 23.05
C TYR A 495 15.39 3.06 23.44
N ILE A 496 15.46 4.25 22.84
CA ILE A 496 14.50 5.34 23.03
C ILE A 496 13.92 5.71 21.66
N PRO A 497 12.79 5.09 21.27
CA PRO A 497 12.20 5.28 19.94
C PRO A 497 11.35 6.54 19.88
N GLU A 498 11.99 7.71 20.00
CA GLU A 498 11.34 9.02 19.87
C GLU A 498 11.66 9.70 18.54
N THR A 499 10.89 10.73 18.20
CA THR A 499 11.21 11.64 17.09
C THR A 499 12.27 12.64 17.53
N PHE A 500 13.25 12.90 16.68
CA PHE A 500 14.27 13.91 16.89
C PHE A 500 14.40 14.78 15.63
N LEU A 501 14.87 16.01 15.81
CA LEU A 501 15.29 16.90 14.74
C LEU A 501 16.80 17.09 14.79
N SER A 502 17.51 16.42 13.88
CA SER A 502 18.97 16.47 13.75
C SER A 502 19.38 16.00 12.36
N LEU A 503 20.48 16.53 11.83
CA LEU A 503 21.01 16.12 10.52
C LEU A 503 21.89 14.87 10.56
N TYR A 504 22.29 14.37 11.74
CA TYR A 504 23.18 13.21 11.85
C TYR A 504 22.64 12.04 12.69
N LEU A 505 21.74 12.28 13.64
CA LEU A 505 21.24 11.23 14.55
C LEU A 505 20.55 10.07 13.80
N GLY A 506 19.87 10.36 12.69
CA GLY A 506 19.27 9.31 11.85
C GLY A 506 20.33 8.34 11.30
N LEU A 507 21.46 8.86 10.84
CA LEU A 507 22.56 8.04 10.35
C LEU A 507 23.15 7.22 11.51
N SER A 508 23.35 7.82 12.68
CA SER A 508 23.84 7.13 13.88
C SER A 508 22.94 5.98 14.31
N ASN A 509 21.62 6.20 14.33
CA ASN A 509 20.65 5.17 14.69
C ASN A 509 20.55 4.07 13.63
N LEU A 510 20.77 4.39 12.35
CA LEU A 510 20.73 3.42 11.26
C LEU A 510 21.92 2.46 11.31
N VAL A 511 23.12 2.99 11.53
CA VAL A 511 24.36 2.20 11.53
C VAL A 511 24.82 1.79 12.92
N SER A 512 24.11 2.22 13.96
CA SER A 512 24.41 1.93 15.37
C SER A 512 25.81 2.38 15.80
N SER A 513 26.26 3.54 15.31
CA SER A 513 27.58 4.12 15.62
C SER A 513 27.56 5.66 15.51
N ASN A 514 28.52 6.34 16.14
CA ASN A 514 28.63 7.80 16.11
C ASN A 514 29.64 8.26 15.04
N PRO A 515 29.44 9.43 14.38
CA PRO A 515 30.37 9.93 13.37
C PRO A 515 31.82 10.11 13.87
N SER A 516 32.00 10.44 15.14
CA SER A 516 33.32 10.57 15.77
C SER A 516 34.00 9.23 16.05
N SER A 517 33.27 8.12 16.01
CA SER A 517 33.81 6.78 16.32
C SER A 517 34.81 6.31 15.25
N PRO A 518 35.90 5.64 15.64
CA PRO A 518 36.83 5.01 14.69
C PRO A 518 36.17 3.83 13.93
N PHE A 519 35.03 3.32 14.41
CA PHE A 519 34.31 2.20 13.79
C PHE A 519 33.23 2.63 12.78
N PHE A 520 33.03 3.93 12.59
CA PHE A 520 31.87 4.46 11.87
C PHE A 520 31.82 4.02 10.39
N GLU A 521 32.94 4.06 9.69
CA GLU A 521 33.05 3.66 8.29
C GLU A 521 32.77 2.17 8.12
N TYR A 522 33.30 1.33 9.01
CA TYR A 522 33.03 -0.10 9.02
C TYR A 522 31.55 -0.39 9.29
N ALA A 523 30.92 0.32 10.24
CA ALA A 523 29.50 0.16 10.53
C ALA A 523 28.61 0.49 9.31
N ILE A 524 28.93 1.57 8.58
CA ILE A 524 28.24 1.94 7.33
C ILE A 524 28.41 0.82 6.28
N ILE A 525 29.63 0.34 6.05
CA ILE A 525 29.91 -0.69 5.06
C ILE A 525 29.21 -2.02 5.42
N GLU A 526 29.28 -2.46 6.67
CA GLU A 526 28.63 -3.70 7.11
C GLU A 526 27.10 -3.61 7.01
N PHE A 527 26.51 -2.45 7.35
CA PHE A 527 25.10 -2.20 7.09
C PHE A 527 24.73 -2.42 5.62
N LEU A 528 25.54 -1.90 4.69
CA LEU A 528 25.33 -2.07 3.24
C LEU A 528 25.54 -3.52 2.78
N VAL A 529 26.52 -4.22 3.34
CA VAL A 529 26.78 -5.65 3.07
C VAL A 529 25.54 -6.51 3.38
N THR A 530 24.78 -6.17 4.44
CA THR A 530 23.54 -6.90 4.76
C THR A 530 22.49 -6.85 3.65
N TYR A 531 22.48 -5.80 2.83
CA TYR A 531 21.60 -5.65 1.67
C TYR A 531 22.23 -6.23 0.40
N TYR A 532 23.54 -6.05 0.21
CA TYR A 532 24.29 -6.61 -0.91
C TYR A 532 24.14 -8.13 -0.98
N ASN A 533 24.36 -8.82 0.15
CA ASN A 533 24.32 -10.29 0.22
C ASN A 533 22.94 -10.90 -0.09
N LYS A 534 21.87 -10.11 0.06
CA LYS A 534 20.51 -10.52 -0.31
C LYS A 534 20.24 -10.37 -1.81
N GLY A 535 21.16 -9.76 -2.56
CA GLY A 535 20.96 -9.39 -3.96
C GLY A 535 19.90 -8.31 -4.11
N SER A 536 19.86 -7.32 -3.21
CA SER A 536 18.84 -6.26 -3.22
C SER A 536 19.36 -4.94 -3.79
N GLU A 537 18.54 -4.32 -4.64
CA GLU A 537 18.70 -2.96 -5.15
C GLU A 537 18.76 -1.88 -4.05
N LYS A 538 18.23 -2.18 -2.85
CA LYS A 538 18.28 -1.28 -1.70
C LYS A 538 19.70 -0.89 -1.33
N PHE A 539 20.70 -1.74 -1.60
CA PHE A 539 22.11 -1.44 -1.43
C PHE A 539 22.50 -0.13 -2.13
N VAL A 540 22.16 0.02 -3.41
CA VAL A 540 22.52 1.19 -4.22
C VAL A 540 21.82 2.45 -3.69
N LEU A 541 20.53 2.35 -3.36
CA LEU A 541 19.74 3.49 -2.90
C LEU A 541 20.17 3.98 -1.51
N TYR A 542 20.43 3.06 -0.58
CA TYR A 542 20.97 3.43 0.74
C TYR A 542 22.36 4.01 0.65
N PHE A 543 23.23 3.47 -0.20
CA PHE A 543 24.57 4.00 -0.38
C PHE A 543 24.54 5.46 -0.84
N ILE A 544 23.77 5.78 -1.88
CA ILE A 544 23.62 7.16 -2.36
C ILE A 544 23.00 8.04 -1.28
N SER A 545 21.99 7.56 -0.54
CA SER A 545 21.32 8.33 0.51
C SER A 545 22.25 8.67 1.67
N ILE A 546 23.03 7.71 2.16
CA ILE A 546 24.01 7.91 3.25
C ILE A 546 25.07 8.93 2.83
N ILE A 547 25.64 8.78 1.63
CA ILE A 547 26.64 9.72 1.10
C ILE A 547 26.05 11.11 0.89
N SER A 548 24.80 11.22 0.41
CA SER A 548 24.12 12.51 0.24
C SER A 548 23.88 13.21 1.58
N VAL A 549 23.54 12.47 2.65
CA VAL A 549 23.38 13.01 4.00
C VAL A 549 24.72 13.49 4.58
N LEU A 550 25.83 12.81 4.27
CA LEU A 550 27.15 13.29 4.69
C LEU A 550 27.52 14.62 4.02
N TYR A 551 27.36 14.73 2.70
CA TYR A 551 27.61 15.99 2.00
C TYR A 551 26.66 17.12 2.40
N ILE A 552 25.39 16.82 2.70
CA ILE A 552 24.45 17.88 3.11
C ILE A 552 24.82 18.45 4.48
N ASN A 553 25.35 17.63 5.39
CA ASN A 553 25.87 18.11 6.69
C ASN A 553 27.01 19.11 6.48
N GLU A 554 27.98 18.76 5.63
CA GLU A 554 29.11 19.64 5.29
C GLU A 554 28.62 20.95 4.64
N TYR A 555 27.73 20.86 3.66
CA TYR A 555 27.19 22.02 2.95
C TYR A 555 26.47 23.00 3.91
N TYR A 556 25.55 22.53 4.76
CA TYR A 556 24.82 23.40 5.68
C TYR A 556 25.74 23.98 6.76
N TYR A 557 26.71 23.20 7.27
CA TYR A 557 27.67 23.69 8.26
C TYR A 557 28.48 24.87 7.71
N GLU A 558 29.05 24.75 6.51
CA GLU A 558 29.83 25.82 5.87
C GLU A 558 28.97 27.05 5.52
N GLN A 559 27.78 26.86 4.96
CA GLN A 559 26.88 27.97 4.58
C GLN A 559 26.40 28.76 5.81
N LEU A 560 25.99 28.07 6.88
CA LEU A 560 25.49 28.73 8.08
C LEU A 560 26.63 29.40 8.87
N SER A 561 27.76 28.71 9.04
CA SER A 561 28.92 29.26 9.76
C SER A 561 29.43 30.57 9.14
N CYS A 562 29.38 30.70 7.80
CA CYS A 562 29.93 31.86 7.11
C CYS A 562 28.96 33.02 6.91
N PHE A 563 27.65 32.76 6.80
CA PHE A 563 26.67 33.78 6.41
C PHE A 563 25.59 34.05 7.45
N TYR A 564 25.38 33.15 8.42
CA TYR A 564 24.31 33.20 9.42
C TYR A 564 24.85 32.86 10.82
N PRO A 565 25.75 33.70 11.39
CA PRO A 565 26.48 33.34 12.61
C PRO A 565 25.58 33.18 13.84
N LYS A 566 24.44 33.88 13.92
CA LYS A 566 23.50 33.77 15.03
C LYS A 566 22.77 32.43 14.99
N GLU A 567 22.24 32.11 13.82
CA GLU A 567 21.54 30.87 13.52
C GLU A 567 22.49 29.69 13.70
N PHE A 568 23.72 29.81 13.22
CA PHE A 568 24.75 28.77 13.35
C PHE A 568 25.04 28.42 14.81
N GLU A 569 25.19 29.39 15.71
CA GLU A 569 25.46 29.10 17.12
C GLU A 569 24.33 28.28 17.79
N LEU A 570 23.09 28.48 17.36
CA LEU A 570 21.93 27.71 17.85
C LEU A 570 21.95 26.25 17.38
N ILE A 571 22.39 25.98 16.15
CA ILE A 571 22.24 24.67 15.49
C ILE A 571 23.57 23.95 15.23
N LYS A 572 24.72 24.53 15.59
CA LYS A 572 26.06 23.94 15.44
C LYS A 572 26.16 22.52 15.99
N SER A 573 25.51 22.25 17.13
CA SER A 573 25.48 20.93 17.79
C SER A 573 24.65 19.86 17.06
N ARG A 574 23.90 20.24 16.02
CA ARG A 574 23.00 19.34 15.28
C ARG A 574 23.58 18.84 13.96
N MET A 575 24.83 19.22 13.65
CA MET A 575 25.53 18.94 12.40
C MET A 575 26.89 18.30 12.63
N ILE A 576 27.48 17.69 11.60
CA ILE A 576 28.84 17.16 11.62
C ILE A 576 29.80 18.17 10.99
N HIS A 577 30.97 18.36 11.61
CA HIS A 577 32.03 19.24 11.09
C HIS A 577 32.52 18.80 9.69
N PRO A 578 32.75 19.72 8.74
CA PRO A 578 33.26 19.44 7.39
C PRO A 578 34.49 18.53 7.34
N ASN A 579 35.49 18.79 8.18
CA ASN A 579 36.71 17.97 8.23
C ASN A 579 36.45 16.53 8.69
N ILE A 580 35.48 16.32 9.61
CA ILE A 580 35.10 14.97 10.05
C ILE A 580 34.41 14.25 8.89
N VAL A 581 33.51 14.93 8.18
CA VAL A 581 32.84 14.39 6.98
C VAL A 581 33.85 14.00 5.91
N ASP A 582 34.81 14.86 5.58
CA ASP A 582 35.87 14.56 4.58
C ASP A 582 36.69 13.32 4.97
N ARG A 583 37.08 13.19 6.26
CA ARG A 583 37.76 11.99 6.76
C ARG A 583 36.89 10.73 6.62
N ILE A 584 35.61 10.81 6.96
CA ILE A 584 34.66 9.69 6.83
C ILE A 584 34.51 9.28 5.36
N LEU A 585 34.30 10.24 4.45
CA LEU A 585 34.12 9.98 3.03
C LEU A 585 35.38 9.35 2.40
N LYS A 586 36.57 9.85 2.73
CA LYS A 586 37.85 9.25 2.34
C LYS A 586 38.01 7.84 2.92
N GLY A 587 37.63 7.64 4.18
CA GLY A 587 37.65 6.33 4.83
C GLY A 587 36.73 5.32 4.14
N ILE A 588 35.51 5.72 3.79
CA ILE A 588 34.55 4.88 3.04
C ILE A 588 35.10 4.54 1.65
N ASP A 589 35.62 5.51 0.89
CA ASP A 589 36.17 5.27 -0.45
C ASP A 589 37.39 4.33 -0.40
N ASN A 590 38.28 4.51 0.57
CA ASN A 590 39.43 3.62 0.79
C ASN A 590 38.98 2.21 1.18
N LEU A 591 38.03 2.08 2.10
CA LEU A 591 37.51 0.79 2.55
C LEU A 591 36.82 0.04 1.40
N MET A 592 36.06 0.75 0.56
CA MET A 592 35.41 0.19 -0.64
C MET A 592 36.40 -0.31 -1.70
N LYS A 593 37.61 0.23 -1.74
CA LYS A 593 38.70 -0.22 -2.63
C LYS A 593 39.52 -1.37 -2.04
N SER A 594 39.28 -1.75 -0.78
CA SER A 594 39.96 -2.89 -0.16
C SER A 594 39.51 -4.21 -0.82
N THR A 595 40.38 -5.23 -0.72
CA THR A 595 40.19 -6.54 -1.38
C THR A 595 38.87 -7.22 -1.02
N ARG A 596 38.34 -6.99 0.19
CA ARG A 596 37.07 -7.57 0.64
C ARG A 596 35.85 -6.93 -0.02
N TYR A 597 35.81 -5.60 -0.08
CA TYR A 597 34.63 -4.84 -0.48
C TYR A 597 34.65 -4.40 -1.95
N ASP A 598 35.73 -4.65 -2.70
CA ASP A 598 35.86 -4.27 -4.12
C ASP A 598 34.74 -4.85 -5.01
N LYS A 599 34.23 -6.04 -4.70
CA LYS A 599 33.07 -6.63 -5.41
C LYS A 599 31.78 -5.80 -5.23
N MET A 600 31.63 -5.15 -4.09
CA MET A 600 30.50 -4.25 -3.82
C MET A 600 30.67 -2.94 -4.59
N ARG A 601 31.91 -2.41 -4.64
CA ARG A 601 32.26 -1.22 -5.41
C ARG A 601 32.08 -1.41 -6.91
N THR A 602 32.61 -2.49 -7.48
CA THR A 602 32.45 -2.83 -8.90
C THR A 602 30.98 -3.00 -9.27
N MET A 603 30.20 -3.71 -8.45
CA MET A 603 28.76 -3.83 -8.65
C MET A 603 28.05 -2.47 -8.60
N TYR A 604 28.40 -1.58 -7.67
CA TYR A 604 27.84 -0.22 -7.65
C TYR A 604 28.15 0.53 -8.95
N LEU A 605 29.41 0.49 -9.42
CA LEU A 605 29.86 1.14 -10.65
C LEU A 605 29.25 0.50 -11.92
N ASP A 606 28.76 -0.72 -11.87
CA ASP A 606 28.03 -1.32 -12.99
C ASP A 606 26.58 -0.79 -13.11
N PHE A 607 25.99 -0.38 -11.99
CA PHE A 607 24.58 0.05 -11.93
C PHE A 607 24.39 1.58 -11.87
N GLU A 608 25.35 2.35 -11.35
CA GLU A 608 25.17 3.79 -11.12
C GLU A 608 26.46 4.61 -11.36
N SER A 609 26.36 5.94 -11.38
CA SER A 609 27.52 6.83 -11.59
C SER A 609 28.49 6.89 -10.40
N SER A 610 29.77 7.10 -10.69
CA SER A 610 30.81 7.40 -9.68
C SER A 610 30.80 8.85 -9.20
N ASP A 611 29.90 9.70 -9.72
CA ASP A 611 29.87 11.14 -9.42
C ASP A 611 29.70 11.45 -7.91
N ILE A 612 29.07 10.55 -7.13
CA ILE A 612 28.94 10.72 -5.67
C ILE A 612 30.28 10.77 -4.92
N PHE A 613 31.36 10.24 -5.49
CA PHE A 613 32.67 10.29 -4.84
C PHE A 613 33.39 11.63 -5.08
N SER A 614 32.81 12.54 -5.88
CA SER A 614 33.39 13.84 -6.19
C SER A 614 32.62 14.95 -5.48
N ARG A 615 33.23 15.53 -4.44
CA ARG A 615 32.68 16.69 -3.70
C ARG A 615 32.30 17.83 -4.66
N GLU A 616 33.18 18.19 -5.58
CA GLU A 616 32.95 19.29 -6.53
C GLU A 616 31.70 19.10 -7.39
N LYS A 617 31.49 17.89 -7.93
CA LYS A 617 30.30 17.59 -8.75
C LYS A 617 29.01 17.64 -7.92
N VAL A 618 29.04 17.11 -6.70
CA VAL A 618 27.90 17.13 -5.78
C VAL A 618 27.55 18.57 -5.39
N PHE A 619 28.54 19.37 -4.97
CA PHE A 619 28.34 20.76 -4.59
C PHE A 619 27.90 21.62 -5.78
N THR A 620 28.41 21.37 -6.98
CA THR A 620 27.93 22.05 -8.20
C THR A 620 26.45 21.78 -8.44
N ALA A 621 25.96 20.56 -8.18
CA ALA A 621 24.54 20.25 -8.28
C ALA A 621 23.70 21.00 -7.23
N LEU A 622 24.20 21.15 -5.99
CA LEU A 622 23.56 21.95 -4.94
C LEU A 622 23.50 23.44 -5.32
N TYR A 623 24.61 24.04 -5.73
CA TYR A 623 24.65 25.43 -6.17
C TYR A 623 23.75 25.70 -7.39
N ASN A 624 23.65 24.74 -8.30
CA ASN A 624 22.74 24.82 -9.44
C ASN A 624 21.27 24.74 -9.02
N PHE A 625 20.96 24.07 -7.90
CA PHE A 625 19.63 24.03 -7.34
C PHE A 625 19.29 25.34 -6.61
N ASP A 626 20.20 25.87 -5.79
CA ASP A 626 20.03 27.17 -5.12
C ASP A 626 19.85 28.32 -6.12
N SER A 627 20.65 28.33 -7.19
CA SER A 627 20.48 29.31 -8.27
C SER A 627 19.14 29.15 -9.00
N PHE A 628 18.61 27.93 -9.09
CA PHE A 628 17.30 27.69 -9.68
C PHE A 628 16.17 28.16 -8.76
N ILE A 629 16.34 28.06 -7.44
CA ILE A 629 15.39 28.60 -6.45
C ILE A 629 15.30 30.12 -6.63
N LYS A 630 16.44 30.83 -6.50
CA LYS A 630 16.49 32.30 -6.59
C LYS A 630 15.92 32.86 -7.89
N THR A 631 16.05 32.15 -9.01
CA THR A 631 15.54 32.60 -10.31
C THR A 631 14.04 32.35 -10.50
N ASN A 632 13.47 31.33 -9.85
CA ASN A 632 12.08 30.92 -10.09
C ASN A 632 11.15 31.16 -8.89
N GLU A 633 11.68 31.60 -7.75
CA GLU A 633 10.91 31.96 -6.57
C GLU A 633 9.85 33.03 -6.89
N GLN A 634 10.25 34.11 -7.58
CA GLN A 634 9.34 35.20 -7.98
C GLN A 634 8.21 34.76 -8.92
N LEU A 635 8.43 33.67 -9.68
CA LEU A 635 7.46 33.11 -10.61
C LEU A 635 6.50 32.13 -9.94
N LYS A 636 6.80 31.71 -8.70
CA LYS A 636 6.05 30.64 -8.05
C LYS A 636 4.92 31.19 -7.19
N LYS A 637 3.80 31.47 -7.87
CA LYS A 637 2.46 31.57 -7.26
C LYS A 637 1.57 30.37 -7.61
N LYS A 638 2.18 29.24 -7.99
CA LYS A 638 1.43 28.03 -8.32
C LYS A 638 0.99 27.36 -7.03
N ASN A 639 -0.32 27.16 -6.87
CA ASN A 639 -0.86 26.28 -5.84
C ASN A 639 -0.19 24.90 -6.01
N LEU A 640 0.37 24.38 -4.92
CA LEU A 640 0.92 23.03 -4.90
C LEU A 640 -0.19 22.03 -5.27
N GLU A 641 0.18 20.98 -5.99
CA GLU A 641 -0.77 19.90 -6.29
C GLU A 641 -1.12 19.19 -4.99
N GLU A 642 -2.41 19.01 -4.70
CA GLU A 642 -2.87 18.36 -3.48
C GLU A 642 -2.51 16.86 -3.50
N ILE A 643 -1.71 16.43 -2.53
CA ILE A 643 -1.25 15.04 -2.42
C ILE A 643 -2.02 14.21 -1.38
N SER A 644 -3.01 14.80 -0.71
CA SER A 644 -3.84 14.11 0.28
C SER A 644 -4.60 12.91 -0.31
N GLU A 645 -4.72 11.87 0.51
CA GLU A 645 -5.56 10.70 0.25
C GLU A 645 -6.99 10.88 0.84
N ILE A 646 -7.23 11.97 1.56
CA ILE A 646 -8.54 12.31 2.12
C ILE A 646 -9.40 12.95 1.01
N PRO A 647 -10.67 12.51 0.86
CA PRO A 647 -11.60 13.11 -0.10
C PRO A 647 -11.95 14.55 0.29
N VAL A 648 -11.82 15.48 -0.65
CA VAL A 648 -12.41 16.84 -0.53
C VAL A 648 -13.89 16.72 -0.84
N GLN A 649 -14.74 16.72 0.19
CA GLN A 649 -16.18 16.50 0.04
C GLN A 649 -16.87 17.70 -0.59
N LEU A 650 -17.87 17.43 -1.42
CA LEU A 650 -18.79 18.43 -1.94
C LEU A 650 -19.97 18.58 -0.98
N GLU A 651 -20.47 19.82 -0.84
CA GLU A 651 -21.70 20.07 -0.11
C GLU A 651 -22.85 19.28 -0.76
N THR A 652 -23.59 18.53 0.06
CA THR A 652 -24.72 17.70 -0.38
C THR A 652 -25.92 18.00 0.53
N SER A 653 -26.83 18.86 0.08
CA SER A 653 -28.02 19.31 0.83
C SER A 653 -29.20 18.33 0.74
N ASN A 654 -28.90 17.05 0.62
CA ASN A 654 -29.85 16.00 0.31
C ASN A 654 -30.67 15.52 1.51
N ASP A 655 -31.89 15.05 1.23
CA ASP A 655 -32.79 14.46 2.22
C ASP A 655 -32.19 13.20 2.90
N GLY A 656 -32.42 13.09 4.21
CA GLY A 656 -32.03 11.97 5.07
C GLY A 656 -32.80 11.98 6.38
N ILE A 657 -32.77 10.88 7.14
CA ILE A 657 -33.34 10.85 8.49
C ILE A 657 -32.63 11.91 9.35
N GLY A 658 -33.39 12.82 9.96
CA GLY A 658 -32.89 13.99 10.69
C GLY A 658 -32.58 15.21 9.80
N TYR A 659 -32.68 15.08 8.48
CA TYR A 659 -32.41 16.14 7.50
C TYR A 659 -33.61 16.41 6.58
N ARG A 660 -34.68 15.60 6.62
CA ARG A 660 -35.93 15.92 5.92
C ARG A 660 -36.53 17.17 6.54
N LYS A 661 -37.14 18.03 5.73
CA LYS A 661 -37.92 19.18 6.23
C LYS A 661 -38.91 18.79 7.34
N GLN A 662 -39.55 17.63 7.21
CA GLN A 662 -40.49 17.07 8.18
C GLN A 662 -39.83 16.65 9.51
N ASP A 663 -38.58 16.18 9.47
CA ASP A 663 -37.83 15.80 10.67
C ASP A 663 -37.37 17.05 11.43
N VAL A 664 -36.88 18.05 10.70
CA VAL A 664 -36.46 19.34 11.27
C VAL A 664 -37.65 20.05 11.93
N LEU A 665 -38.81 20.06 11.27
CA LEU A 665 -40.08 20.57 11.81
C LEU A 665 -40.54 19.76 13.04
N TYR A 666 -40.47 18.42 12.97
CA TYR A 666 -40.83 17.54 14.08
C TYR A 666 -39.94 17.75 15.31
N GLU A 667 -38.66 18.05 15.14
CA GLU A 667 -37.74 18.38 16.24
C GLU A 667 -38.02 19.77 16.83
N THR A 668 -38.49 20.72 16.03
CA THR A 668 -38.88 22.06 16.53
C THR A 668 -40.25 22.07 17.23
N ASP A 669 -41.15 21.16 16.85
CA ASP A 669 -42.52 21.06 17.41
C ASP A 669 -42.62 20.15 18.65
N LYS A 670 -41.52 19.53 19.11
CA LYS A 670 -41.55 18.77 20.37
C LYS A 670 -41.66 19.74 21.56
N PRO A 671 -42.69 19.63 22.42
CA PRO A 671 -42.64 20.28 23.72
C PRO A 671 -41.44 19.70 24.48
N GLN A 672 -40.57 20.58 24.98
CA GLN A 672 -39.60 20.22 26.00
C GLN A 672 -40.38 19.62 27.17
N THR A 673 -40.43 18.29 27.22
CA THR A 673 -40.96 17.57 28.37
C THR A 673 -39.85 17.61 29.40
N MET A 674 -39.87 18.68 30.20
CA MET A 674 -39.33 18.63 31.55
C MET A 674 -40.13 17.54 32.27
N ASP A 675 -39.49 16.40 32.53
CA ASP A 675 -39.90 15.53 33.63
C ASP A 675 -39.60 16.27 34.94
N GLU A 676 -40.49 17.21 35.28
CA GLU A 676 -40.49 17.91 36.56
C GLU A 676 -41.32 17.07 37.55
N ALA A 677 -40.71 16.01 38.06
CA ALA A 677 -41.18 15.31 39.26
C ALA A 677 -40.43 15.87 40.48
N SER A 678 -40.94 16.99 40.99
CA SER A 678 -40.94 17.44 42.39
C SER A 678 -39.73 17.09 43.26
N TYR A 679 -38.87 18.09 43.53
CA TYR A 679 -38.44 18.42 44.89
C TYR A 679 -38.31 19.94 44.99
N GLU A 680 -39.11 20.54 45.87
CA GLU A 680 -38.97 21.92 46.30
C GLU A 680 -37.61 22.13 46.97
N GLU A 681 -36.79 23.06 46.47
CA GLU A 681 -35.91 23.86 47.31
C GLU A 681 -35.53 25.17 46.60
N THR A 682 -36.18 26.24 47.05
CA THR A 682 -35.73 27.64 47.17
C THR A 682 -34.91 28.29 46.04
N VAL A 683 -35.58 29.24 45.37
CA VAL A 683 -35.14 30.57 44.88
C VAL A 683 -33.66 30.92 45.04
N ASP A 684 -32.99 31.21 43.91
CA ASP A 684 -32.17 32.41 43.78
C ASP A 684 -32.20 32.93 42.33
N GLU A 685 -32.52 34.22 42.19
CA GLU A 685 -32.50 35.00 40.96
C GLU A 685 -31.05 35.30 40.57
N ASP A 686 -30.56 34.77 39.43
CA ASP A 686 -29.53 35.39 38.56
C ASP A 686 -29.03 34.39 37.50
N ALA A 687 -29.61 34.39 36.28
CA ALA A 687 -28.96 33.80 35.08
C ALA A 687 -29.65 34.12 33.74
N HIS A 688 -29.98 35.38 33.46
CA HIS A 688 -30.20 35.80 32.06
C HIS A 688 -28.84 36.13 31.41
N HIS A 689 -28.16 35.15 30.83
CA HIS A 689 -27.20 35.26 29.69
C HIS A 689 -26.27 34.04 29.54
N VAL A 690 -26.80 32.82 29.42
CA VAL A 690 -25.98 31.66 29.01
C VAL A 690 -26.80 30.71 28.15
N ASN A 691 -26.94 30.99 26.84
CA ASN A 691 -27.31 29.91 25.90
C ASN A 691 -26.95 30.11 24.42
N GLU A 692 -26.30 31.21 24.02
CA GLU A 692 -25.82 31.36 22.63
C GLU A 692 -24.32 30.99 22.44
N LYS A 693 -23.56 30.84 23.54
CA LYS A 693 -22.13 30.45 23.47
C LYS A 693 -21.88 28.94 23.42
N GLN A 694 -22.81 28.09 23.87
CA GLN A 694 -22.59 26.64 23.88
C GLN A 694 -22.81 25.98 22.51
N HIS A 695 -23.70 26.52 21.66
CA HIS A 695 -23.90 26.00 20.30
C HIS A 695 -22.82 26.44 19.29
N SER A 696 -22.18 27.60 19.50
CA SER A 696 -21.05 28.04 18.68
C SER A 696 -19.73 27.38 19.10
N ALA A 697 -19.55 27.09 20.40
CA ALA A 697 -18.39 26.35 20.91
C ALA A 697 -18.35 24.90 20.37
N HIS A 698 -19.48 24.18 20.34
CA HIS A 698 -19.54 22.83 19.78
C HIS A 698 -19.28 22.77 18.26
N PHE A 699 -19.56 23.84 17.52
CA PHE A 699 -19.24 23.92 16.10
C PHE A 699 -17.75 24.20 15.87
N LEU A 700 -17.12 25.03 16.72
CA LEU A 700 -15.69 25.31 16.66
C LEU A 700 -14.83 24.15 17.17
N ASP A 701 -15.29 23.41 18.18
CA ASP A 701 -14.61 22.21 18.69
C ASP A 701 -14.70 21.04 17.68
N ALA A 702 -15.82 20.91 16.94
CA ALA A 702 -15.97 19.91 15.88
C ALA A 702 -15.16 20.24 14.61
N ILE A 703 -14.83 21.53 14.38
CA ILE A 703 -13.90 21.96 13.32
C ILE A 703 -12.46 21.75 13.76
N ALA A 704 -12.12 22.11 15.01
CA ALA A 704 -10.79 21.91 15.57
C ALA A 704 -10.42 20.43 15.69
N GLU A 705 -11.33 19.54 16.10
CA GLU A 705 -11.06 18.09 16.15
C GLU A 705 -10.95 17.46 14.75
N LYS A 706 -11.72 17.93 13.76
CA LYS A 706 -11.58 17.48 12.36
C LYS A 706 -10.24 17.90 11.77
N ASP A 707 -9.82 19.15 11.97
CA ASP A 707 -8.53 19.63 11.47
C ASP A 707 -7.35 18.92 12.16
N ILE A 708 -7.47 18.59 13.46
CA ILE A 708 -6.45 17.83 14.22
C ILE A 708 -6.43 16.33 13.85
N LEU A 709 -7.58 15.74 13.48
CA LEU A 709 -7.67 14.37 12.96
C LEU A 709 -7.18 14.26 11.50
N GLU A 710 -7.38 15.30 10.69
CA GLU A 710 -6.90 15.38 9.31
C GLU A 710 -5.38 15.55 9.21
N GLU A 711 -4.74 16.28 10.13
CA GLU A 711 -3.27 16.32 10.22
C GLU A 711 -2.66 14.99 10.70
N LYS A 712 -3.31 14.31 11.66
CA LYS A 712 -2.87 12.99 12.15
C LYS A 712 -2.88 11.91 11.08
N THR A 713 -3.78 11.99 10.10
CA THR A 713 -3.96 10.96 9.06
C THR A 713 -2.99 11.13 7.90
N LYS A 714 -2.62 12.36 7.52
CA LYS A 714 -1.63 12.64 6.45
C LYS A 714 -0.25 12.03 6.73
N ASP A 715 0.16 11.99 7.99
CA ASP A 715 1.46 11.46 8.42
C ASP A 715 1.45 9.95 8.70
N GLN A 716 0.30 9.35 9.00
CA GLN A 716 0.18 7.92 9.34
C GLN A 716 0.48 6.99 8.17
N ASP A 717 0.08 7.32 6.94
CA ASP A 717 0.27 6.43 5.79
C ASP A 717 1.73 6.33 5.35
N LEU A 718 2.46 7.46 5.38
CA LEU A 718 3.89 7.44 5.17
C LEU A 718 4.61 6.88 6.40
N GLU A 719 4.14 7.14 7.62
CA GLU A 719 4.68 6.49 8.80
C GLU A 719 4.52 4.97 8.73
N ILE A 720 3.46 4.42 8.13
CA ILE A 720 3.25 2.99 7.86
C ILE A 720 4.19 2.48 6.74
N GLU A 721 4.34 3.22 5.63
CA GLU A 721 5.26 2.84 4.54
C GLU A 721 6.74 2.93 4.97
N LEU A 722 7.09 3.96 5.75
CA LEU A 722 8.40 4.19 6.34
C LEU A 722 8.62 3.39 7.63
N TYR A 723 7.58 2.90 8.31
CA TYR A 723 7.69 2.07 9.54
C TYR A 723 8.58 0.87 9.29
N LYS A 724 8.43 0.29 8.09
CA LYS A 724 9.23 -0.83 7.56
C LYS A 724 10.73 -0.52 7.52
N TYR A 725 11.09 0.76 7.48
CA TYR A 725 12.45 1.28 7.35
C TYR A 725 12.92 2.09 8.55
N MET A 726 12.03 2.59 9.42
CA MET A 726 12.35 3.48 10.55
C MET A 726 12.30 2.78 11.91
N GLY A 727 11.66 1.60 12.01
CA GLY A 727 11.53 0.85 13.25
C GLY A 727 10.27 1.25 14.04
N PRO A 728 9.79 0.39 14.96
CA PRO A 728 8.50 0.58 15.59
C PRO A 728 8.50 1.65 16.68
N LEU A 729 7.40 2.41 16.79
CA LEU A 729 7.01 3.08 18.04
C LEU A 729 6.54 1.99 18.99
N LYS A 730 7.12 1.92 20.19
CA LYS A 730 6.40 1.26 21.27
C LYS A 730 5.18 2.13 21.54
N GLU A 731 3.99 1.62 21.22
CA GLU A 731 2.80 2.10 21.90
C GLU A 731 3.09 2.01 23.39
N GLN A 732 3.06 3.15 24.08
CA GLN A 732 2.94 3.16 25.52
C GLN A 732 1.59 2.53 25.84
N SER A 733 1.57 1.20 25.89
CA SER A 733 0.58 0.48 26.67
C SER A 733 0.66 1.09 28.05
N LYS A 734 -0.45 1.71 28.46
CA LYS A 734 -0.64 2.19 29.83
C LYS A 734 -0.17 1.09 30.77
N SER A 735 0.81 1.46 31.59
CA SER A 735 1.37 0.71 32.70
C SER A 735 0.37 -0.25 33.36
N THR A 736 0.71 -1.54 33.35
CA THR A 736 0.32 -2.46 34.43
C THR A 736 1.54 -3.28 34.83
N SER A 737 2.09 -2.89 35.98
CA SER A 737 2.81 -3.69 36.99
C SER A 737 3.93 -4.66 36.61
N ALA A 738 5.13 -4.28 37.07
CA ALA A 738 6.10 -5.06 37.85
C ALA A 738 6.73 -6.36 37.27
N ALA A 739 8.01 -6.20 36.94
CA ALA A 739 9.14 -7.13 36.97
C ALA A 739 8.92 -8.61 37.38
N SER A 740 9.42 -9.51 36.52
CA SER A 740 10.22 -10.66 36.95
C SER A 740 11.24 -11.02 35.88
N THR A 741 12.51 -10.94 36.27
CA THR A 741 13.73 -11.35 35.55
C THR A 741 13.75 -12.83 35.19
N SER A 742 14.14 -13.15 33.95
CA SER A 742 14.99 -14.31 33.66
C SER A 742 15.68 -14.11 32.30
N ASN A 743 17.00 -13.92 32.37
CA ASN A 743 17.92 -14.11 31.25
C ASN A 743 17.80 -15.54 30.73
N GLU A 744 17.78 -15.73 29.41
CA GLU A 744 18.42 -16.92 28.84
C GLU A 744 19.03 -16.61 27.47
N LEU A 745 20.26 -17.06 27.36
CA LEU A 745 21.27 -16.72 26.37
C LEU A 745 21.06 -17.41 25.03
N SER A 746 21.64 -16.76 24.02
CA SER A 746 21.91 -17.27 22.68
C SER A 746 22.52 -18.69 22.66
N GLY A 747 21.95 -19.57 21.84
CA GLY A 747 22.58 -20.82 21.42
C GLY A 747 23.00 -20.73 19.95
N SER A 748 24.30 -20.48 19.74
CA SER A 748 24.99 -20.57 18.45
C SER A 748 25.15 -22.02 18.00
N GLU A 749 24.97 -22.27 16.71
CA GLU A 749 25.41 -23.49 16.04
C GLU A 749 26.95 -23.57 15.98
N GLY A 750 27.51 -24.78 16.05
CA GLY A 750 28.91 -25.10 15.70
C GLY A 750 29.33 -26.51 16.11
N PRO A 751 30.24 -27.20 15.37
CA PRO A 751 30.02 -28.59 14.94
C PRO A 751 30.98 -29.66 15.52
N SER A 752 30.53 -30.93 15.39
CA SER A 752 31.27 -32.19 15.21
C SER A 752 32.53 -32.52 16.03
N THR A 753 32.50 -33.66 16.75
CA THR A 753 33.52 -34.73 16.64
C THR A 753 33.10 -36.01 17.38
N GLU A 754 33.27 -37.16 16.72
CA GLU A 754 33.17 -38.50 17.30
C GLU A 754 34.42 -38.83 18.13
N SER A 755 34.28 -39.36 19.35
CA SER A 755 35.19 -40.37 19.92
C SER A 755 34.58 -41.09 21.15
N THR A 756 34.34 -42.38 20.96
CA THR A 756 34.49 -43.53 21.87
C THR A 756 34.62 -43.39 23.41
N SER A 757 33.72 -44.15 24.07
CA SER A 757 33.94 -45.21 25.08
C SER A 757 34.14 -44.90 26.58
N THR A 758 33.17 -45.44 27.34
CA THR A 758 33.26 -46.29 28.56
C THR A 758 33.78 -45.72 29.88
N GLY A 759 32.98 -45.93 30.94
CA GLY A 759 33.48 -46.68 32.11
C GLY A 759 33.21 -46.11 33.49
N ASN A 760 32.11 -46.59 34.09
CA ASN A 760 32.02 -47.14 35.47
C ASN A 760 32.15 -46.28 36.74
N GLN A 761 31.11 -46.48 37.55
CA GLN A 761 31.08 -46.85 38.98
C GLN A 761 31.29 -45.78 40.05
N GLY A 762 30.44 -45.86 41.07
CA GLY A 762 30.69 -45.25 42.37
C GLY A 762 29.42 -45.04 43.18
N GLU A 763 28.93 -46.11 43.79
CA GLU A 763 27.90 -46.19 44.83
C GLU A 763 28.13 -45.18 45.99
N ASP A 764 27.07 -44.68 46.64
CA ASP A 764 26.66 -45.24 47.93
C ASP A 764 25.41 -44.57 48.54
N LYS A 765 24.53 -45.47 49.01
CA LYS A 765 23.78 -45.45 50.28
C LYS A 765 22.55 -44.55 50.50
N THR A 766 21.42 -45.18 50.15
CA THR A 766 20.42 -45.80 51.06
C THR A 766 19.62 -44.99 52.09
N THR A 767 18.32 -45.34 52.06
CA THR A 767 17.35 -45.54 53.17
C THR A 767 16.73 -44.26 53.77
N ASP A 768 15.41 -44.12 53.93
CA ASP A 768 14.37 -45.14 54.02
C ASP A 768 13.04 -44.83 53.32
N ASN A 769 12.51 -45.95 52.88
CA ASN A 769 11.28 -46.23 52.17
C ASN A 769 10.03 -46.14 53.08
N THR A 770 8.88 -45.91 52.42
CA THR A 770 7.63 -46.69 52.56
C THR A 770 6.69 -46.45 53.76
N TYR A 771 5.36 -46.62 53.65
CA TYR A 771 4.51 -47.25 52.64
C TYR A 771 3.03 -46.82 52.87
N LYS A 772 2.25 -46.82 51.76
CA LYS A 772 0.85 -47.31 51.59
C LYS A 772 -0.25 -46.66 52.45
N GLU A 773 -1.46 -46.44 51.96
CA GLU A 773 -2.33 -47.21 51.04
C GLU A 773 -3.26 -46.18 50.36
N MET A 774 -3.36 -46.14 49.04
CA MET A 774 -4.21 -46.97 48.18
C MET A 774 -5.71 -46.69 48.31
N GLU A 775 -6.19 -46.14 47.20
CA GLU A 775 -7.19 -46.75 46.32
C GLU A 775 -8.58 -46.09 46.22
N GLU A 776 -8.85 -45.83 44.93
CA GLU A 776 -10.11 -46.03 44.21
C GLU A 776 -11.08 -44.83 44.16
N LEU A 777 -11.41 -44.25 43.00
CA LEU A 777 -11.36 -44.74 41.61
C LEU A 777 -11.22 -43.60 40.60
N GLU A 778 -10.23 -43.79 39.70
CA GLU A 778 -10.30 -43.72 38.22
C GLU A 778 -10.86 -42.47 37.53
N GLU A 779 -10.29 -41.87 36.49
CA GLU A 779 -9.24 -42.14 35.46
C GLU A 779 -9.85 -41.50 34.18
N ALA A 780 -9.15 -40.93 33.20
CA ALA A 780 -7.75 -40.96 32.80
C ALA A 780 -7.44 -39.63 32.07
N GLU A 781 -6.29 -39.00 32.34
CA GLU A 781 -5.09 -38.94 31.48
C GLU A 781 -5.36 -38.67 29.97
N GLY A 782 -4.66 -37.77 29.29
CA GLY A 782 -3.44 -37.07 29.68
C GLY A 782 -2.99 -36.07 28.63
N THR A 783 -2.21 -35.10 29.14
CA THR A 783 -0.96 -34.60 28.57
C THR A 783 -0.91 -34.14 27.12
N SER A 784 -0.76 -32.82 27.00
CA SER A 784 0.33 -32.15 26.28
C SER A 784 0.72 -32.69 24.91
N ASN A 785 0.53 -31.87 23.87
CA ASN A 785 1.65 -31.41 23.06
C ASN A 785 1.27 -30.20 22.22
N LEU A 786 1.86 -29.08 22.62
CA LEU A 786 1.83 -27.80 21.97
C LEU A 786 2.91 -27.80 20.87
N LYS A 787 2.54 -28.18 19.63
CA LYS A 787 3.18 -27.76 18.37
C LYS A 787 2.58 -28.44 17.15
N LYS A 788 2.38 -27.62 16.10
CA LYS A 788 2.15 -27.93 14.67
C LYS A 788 0.70 -28.21 14.24
N GLY A 789 0.21 -27.33 13.36
CA GLY A 789 -1.02 -27.47 12.61
C GLY A 789 -1.08 -26.52 11.40
N LEU A 790 0.05 -26.39 10.69
CA LEU A 790 0.09 -25.88 9.32
C LEU A 790 -0.34 -27.03 8.41
N GLU A 791 -1.64 -27.24 8.21
CA GLU A 791 -2.23 -28.03 7.11
C GLU A 791 -3.76 -28.07 7.24
N PHE A 792 -4.47 -27.16 6.56
CA PHE A 792 -5.85 -27.39 6.12
C PHE A 792 -6.09 -26.64 4.81
N TYR A 793 -5.51 -27.18 3.74
CA TYR A 793 -6.03 -27.03 2.38
C TYR A 793 -5.62 -28.28 1.58
N LYS A 794 -6.53 -29.26 1.52
CA LYS A 794 -6.88 -29.97 0.29
C LYS A 794 -8.05 -30.94 0.53
N SER A 795 -9.02 -30.81 -0.37
CA SER A 795 -10.01 -31.80 -0.81
C SER A 795 -11.05 -32.34 0.18
N SER A 796 -12.29 -31.88 0.00
CA SER A 796 -13.43 -32.79 -0.11
C SER A 796 -14.54 -32.15 -0.94
N LEU A 797 -14.36 -32.16 -2.26
CA LEU A 797 -15.45 -32.14 -3.23
C LEU A 797 -15.63 -33.59 -3.66
N LYS A 798 -16.72 -34.23 -3.23
CA LYS A 798 -17.43 -35.26 -4.02
C LYS A 798 -18.81 -35.55 -3.42
N ARG A 799 -19.81 -35.11 -4.20
CA ARG A 799 -21.01 -35.84 -4.63
C ARG A 799 -21.97 -36.36 -3.55
N ASP A 800 -23.09 -35.63 -3.48
CA ASP A 800 -24.42 -36.22 -3.45
C ASP A 800 -24.54 -37.41 -4.42
N GLN A 801 -25.02 -38.55 -3.92
CA GLN A 801 -26.21 -39.22 -4.46
C GLN A 801 -26.66 -40.38 -3.58
N LEU A 802 -27.90 -40.22 -3.12
CA LEU A 802 -28.96 -41.22 -2.93
C LEU A 802 -28.76 -42.37 -1.93
N ASP A 803 -29.56 -42.25 -0.86
CA ASP A 803 -30.29 -43.34 -0.25
C ASP A 803 -30.89 -44.31 -1.29
N LYS A 804 -30.60 -45.60 -1.12
CA LYS A 804 -31.36 -46.68 -1.74
C LYS A 804 -32.06 -47.48 -0.64
N GLU A 805 -33.38 -47.31 -0.59
CA GLU A 805 -34.30 -48.35 -0.14
C GLU A 805 -34.09 -49.65 -0.93
N LYS A 806 -34.28 -50.77 -0.21
CA LYS A 806 -34.16 -52.16 -0.68
C LYS A 806 -35.09 -52.45 -1.87
N PRO A 807 -34.74 -53.47 -2.69
CA PRO A 807 -35.61 -54.64 -2.71
C PRO A 807 -34.91 -56.01 -2.83
N LYS A 808 -35.73 -57.04 -2.62
CA LYS A 808 -35.46 -58.47 -2.42
C LYS A 808 -35.11 -59.25 -3.72
N LYS A 809 -34.36 -60.34 -3.51
CA LYS A 809 -34.20 -61.61 -4.28
C LYS A 809 -35.11 -61.85 -5.51
N LYS A 810 -34.53 -62.31 -6.64
CA LYS A 810 -34.75 -63.65 -7.26
C LYS A 810 -33.99 -63.89 -8.60
N LYS A 811 -33.20 -64.97 -8.61
CA LYS A 811 -33.02 -66.05 -9.62
C LYS A 811 -33.31 -65.81 -11.14
N SER A 812 -32.26 -66.06 -11.93
CA SER A 812 -32.10 -67.14 -12.94
C SER A 812 -32.05 -66.85 -14.46
N LYS A 813 -31.10 -67.57 -15.08
CA LYS A 813 -31.15 -68.34 -16.36
C LYS A 813 -30.93 -67.64 -17.72
N ARG A 814 -29.77 -68.03 -18.30
CA ARG A 814 -29.56 -68.80 -19.56
C ARG A 814 -29.79 -68.16 -20.95
N LYS A 815 -28.68 -68.20 -21.71
CA LYS A 815 -28.43 -68.86 -23.03
C LYS A 815 -28.61 -68.09 -24.36
N LYS A 816 -27.56 -68.29 -25.19
CA LYS A 816 -27.51 -68.52 -26.67
C LYS A 816 -27.75 -67.31 -27.58
N LYS A 817 -27.16 -67.18 -28.78
CA LYS A 817 -26.08 -67.80 -29.59
C LYS A 817 -26.05 -67.02 -30.92
N ARG A 818 -24.89 -66.96 -31.60
CA ARG A 818 -24.68 -66.90 -33.08
C ARG A 818 -25.08 -65.61 -33.83
N ASP A 819 -24.45 -65.20 -34.93
CA ASP A 819 -23.36 -65.73 -35.78
C ASP A 819 -22.87 -64.62 -36.74
N SER A 820 -21.76 -64.91 -37.43
CA SER A 820 -21.36 -64.50 -38.81
C SER A 820 -20.92 -63.04 -39.08
N SER A 821 -19.91 -62.75 -39.89
CA SER A 821 -18.95 -63.53 -40.71
C SER A 821 -17.88 -62.60 -41.35
N SER A 822 -16.76 -63.20 -41.80
CA SER A 822 -15.94 -62.91 -43.03
C SER A 822 -15.22 -61.56 -43.14
N ASP A 823 -13.93 -61.40 -43.52
CA ASP A 823 -12.87 -62.22 -44.17
C ASP A 823 -11.48 -61.57 -43.83
N ARG A 824 -10.38 -62.29 -43.51
CA ARG A 824 -9.31 -62.85 -44.41
C ARG A 824 -8.68 -61.78 -45.36
N ILE A 825 -7.36 -61.62 -45.59
CA ILE A 825 -6.13 -62.46 -45.52
C ILE A 825 -4.91 -61.53 -45.87
N LEU A 826 -3.77 -61.59 -45.16
CA LEU A 826 -2.38 -62.03 -45.57
C LEU A 826 -1.65 -61.16 -46.64
N LEU A 827 -0.32 -60.98 -46.71
CA LEU A 827 0.91 -61.47 -46.06
C LEU A 827 2.11 -60.62 -46.58
N GLU A 828 3.22 -60.61 -45.80
CA GLU A 828 4.65 -60.67 -46.24
C GLU A 828 5.23 -59.55 -47.16
N GLU A 829 6.52 -59.15 -47.14
CA GLU A 829 7.75 -59.73 -46.60
C GLU A 829 8.90 -58.69 -46.61
N SER A 830 9.79 -58.80 -45.61
CA SER A 830 11.26 -58.75 -45.64
C SER A 830 12.12 -57.60 -46.23
N LYS A 831 13.03 -57.13 -45.35
CA LYS A 831 14.51 -57.02 -45.47
C LYS A 831 15.18 -55.84 -46.20
N THR A 832 15.77 -54.97 -45.37
CA THR A 832 17.20 -54.52 -45.30
C THR A 832 18.04 -54.39 -46.59
N PHE A 833 18.62 -53.20 -46.83
CA PHE A 833 20.08 -53.01 -46.95
C PHE A 833 20.49 -51.52 -46.85
N THR A 834 21.68 -51.30 -46.30
CA THR A 834 22.40 -50.05 -45.99
C THR A 834 23.35 -49.60 -47.10
N SER A 835 23.58 -48.28 -47.25
CA SER A 835 24.87 -47.60 -47.55
C SER A 835 24.58 -46.09 -47.74
N GLU A 836 25.00 -45.18 -46.85
CA GLU A 836 26.30 -44.45 -46.86
C GLU A 836 26.68 -43.75 -48.18
N ASN A 837 26.63 -42.40 -48.17
CA ASN A 837 27.71 -41.44 -48.48
C ASN A 837 27.10 -40.05 -48.77
N GLU A 838 27.34 -39.07 -47.89
CA GLU A 838 28.33 -37.98 -48.02
C GLU A 838 27.92 -36.85 -48.97
N LEU A 839 27.45 -35.72 -48.39
CA LEU A 839 28.12 -34.41 -48.38
C LEU A 839 27.40 -33.43 -47.44
#